data_AF-A0A1G7SZ31-F1
#
_entry.id   AF-A0A1G7SZ31-F1
#
_cell.length_a   1.000
_cell.length_b   1.000
_cell.length_c   1.000
_cell.angle_alpha   90.00
_cell.angle_beta   90.00
_cell.angle_gamma   90.00
#
_symmetry.space_group_name_H-M   'P 1'
#
loop_
_entity.id
_entity.type
_entity.pdbx_description
1 polymer ?
#
loop_
_entity_poly.entity_id
_entity_poly.type
_entity_poly.pdbx_seq_one_letter_code
_entity_poly.pdbx_strand_id
1 'polypeptide(L)'
;MANRKFVKSNGPNIYLVDGDMMRLVPDYVTLHALDPRGWDAVKTDRITAPHPGPVSIVATGQPPAAAPAAQKQLSIGRPFPPMRDGTLWVLNDPPKVGGPVAYLAEGRKLRPVPDAQTLSVLPRDHAHPVEAADIDLLHADTIGRPLGVFDAALRVVDVDNYINSIGPLPYEPPGDTPVPGTDDVRIDLIDGVPMEVRRRRVRIAREVTNFVEISPIADVLWPGSAITGASVLPGALAPIGLHRSPGVITLTTDLTSGAQRSQSTRLETPDLASYVDALAKLLDDLKPYDAAAAVRFSLEQISSVEEAMVKTGLNLKGTGWGVDAKADLSNKLTRSTTFGTFSQVYYQVAFSPDGSPLQFFADDVTLPDVQLYAGPNNPPCYIATVTYGRMLTFLIDSAYSSAEAKAALNASWSAAVSGGANLDASAKAVLASSSVTAVVVGGSSGAAGAPIIDPANGLVPWIQSQIGIAADRPAAPIEYTVRYMAPPHNIVSVTRAADPIKIVDANVYGGREVLGTYQMGEGSGSAPFSTGITVNRGDQVIITATGQIWAGWIFIGKNGPEGLDGPPKPWYPLQPGKDSLDQNVDVRGSSLLAGFDNTNWFQVGSGRTFNVPTERDKAVLWLNINDDDLTNGNGTFDVTISVRRRVPTVNAAG
;
A
#
# COMPACT_ATOMS: atom_id res chain seq x y z
N MET A 1 -34.25 54.11 -55.69
CA MET A 1 -33.48 54.25 -54.43
C MET A 1 -34.39 54.85 -53.36
N ALA A 2 -35.22 54.05 -52.70
CA ALA A 2 -36.14 54.53 -51.66
C ALA A 2 -36.33 53.47 -50.58
N ASN A 3 -36.43 53.89 -49.32
CA ASN A 3 -36.68 53.08 -48.12
C ASN A 3 -35.60 52.12 -47.59
N ARG A 4 -34.33 52.25 -48.01
CA ARG A 4 -33.22 51.77 -47.16
C ARG A 4 -33.10 52.64 -45.91
N LYS A 5 -33.19 52.03 -44.73
CA LYS A 5 -33.02 52.70 -43.42
C LYS A 5 -32.06 51.90 -42.55
N PHE A 6 -31.12 52.59 -41.90
CA PHE A 6 -30.32 51.98 -40.83
C PHE A 6 -30.97 52.28 -39.49
N VAL A 7 -31.24 51.24 -38.69
CA VAL A 7 -31.87 51.34 -37.37
C VAL A 7 -31.00 50.64 -36.32
N LYS A 8 -30.98 51.20 -35.11
CA LYS A 8 -30.32 50.59 -33.96
C LYS A 8 -31.37 49.94 -33.06
N SER A 9 -31.17 48.68 -32.69
CA SER A 9 -32.06 48.02 -31.72
C SER A 9 -31.72 48.45 -30.28
N ASN A 10 -32.40 47.89 -29.28
CA ASN A 10 -32.04 48.14 -27.87
C ASN A 10 -30.68 47.52 -27.45
N GLY A 11 -29.96 46.88 -28.36
CA GLY A 11 -28.58 46.39 -28.16
C GLY A 11 -27.52 47.24 -28.90
N PRO A 12 -26.26 46.77 -28.97
CA PRO A 12 -25.19 47.48 -29.68
C PRO A 12 -25.34 47.45 -31.21
N ASN A 13 -26.18 46.55 -31.75
CA ASN A 13 -26.23 46.19 -33.15
C ASN A 13 -27.01 47.18 -34.04
N ILE A 14 -26.52 47.39 -35.26
CA ILE A 14 -27.21 48.11 -36.35
C ILE A 14 -27.79 47.14 -37.36
N TYR A 15 -28.94 47.51 -37.91
CA TYR A 15 -29.58 46.78 -38.99
C TYR A 15 -29.93 47.68 -40.16
N LEU A 16 -29.65 47.23 -41.39
CA LEU A 16 -30.21 47.75 -42.62
C LEU A 16 -31.59 47.13 -42.84
N VAL A 17 -32.62 47.96 -42.91
CA VAL A 17 -33.98 47.61 -43.32
C VAL A 17 -34.17 48.00 -44.78
N ASP A 18 -34.54 47.04 -45.63
CA ASP A 18 -34.82 47.22 -47.07
C ASP A 18 -36.11 46.46 -47.41
N GLY A 19 -37.24 47.16 -47.41
CA GLY A 19 -38.57 46.53 -47.40
C GLY A 19 -38.83 45.76 -46.10
N ASP A 20 -39.38 44.56 -46.21
CA ASP A 20 -39.63 43.66 -45.07
C ASP A 20 -38.38 42.89 -44.61
N MET A 21 -37.23 43.08 -45.28
CA MET A 21 -35.96 42.44 -44.90
C MET A 21 -35.16 43.31 -43.94
N MET A 22 -34.72 42.71 -42.83
CA MET A 22 -33.75 43.30 -41.90
C MET A 22 -32.43 42.53 -41.93
N ARG A 23 -31.32 43.21 -42.21
CA ARG A 23 -29.96 42.63 -42.31
C ARG A 23 -29.04 43.29 -41.28
N LEU A 24 -28.25 42.50 -40.55
CA LEU A 24 -27.26 43.02 -39.60
C LEU A 24 -26.15 43.76 -40.36
N VAL A 25 -25.74 44.93 -39.86
CA VAL A 25 -24.52 45.63 -40.28
C VAL A 25 -23.51 45.44 -39.13
N PRO A 26 -22.49 44.59 -39.28
CA PRO A 26 -21.68 44.10 -38.15
C PRO A 26 -20.69 45.14 -37.63
N ASP A 27 -20.26 46.09 -38.46
CA ASP A 27 -19.19 47.03 -38.15
C ASP A 27 -19.36 48.39 -38.89
N TYR A 28 -18.53 49.36 -38.51
CA TYR A 28 -18.55 50.72 -39.08
C TYR A 28 -18.05 50.80 -40.53
N VAL A 29 -17.09 49.96 -40.93
CA VAL A 29 -16.54 49.95 -42.30
C VAL A 29 -17.62 49.45 -43.26
N THR A 30 -18.32 48.37 -42.91
CA THR A 30 -19.49 47.88 -43.65
C THR A 30 -20.61 48.93 -43.69
N LEU A 31 -20.87 49.65 -42.58
CA LEU A 31 -21.83 50.76 -42.56
C LEU A 31 -21.43 51.88 -43.53
N HIS A 32 -20.18 52.34 -43.48
CA HIS A 32 -19.65 53.41 -44.34
C HIS A 32 -19.59 53.00 -45.83
N ALA A 33 -19.37 51.72 -46.12
CA ALA A 33 -19.43 51.18 -47.48
C ALA A 33 -20.86 51.13 -48.04
N LEU A 34 -21.87 50.97 -47.18
CA LEU A 34 -23.29 50.93 -47.55
C LEU A 34 -23.95 52.32 -47.57
N ASP A 35 -23.50 53.24 -46.72
CA ASP A 35 -23.89 54.67 -46.70
C ASP A 35 -22.70 55.53 -46.25
N PRO A 36 -22.15 56.42 -47.10
CA PRO A 36 -20.97 57.23 -46.77
C PRO A 36 -21.11 58.15 -45.56
N ARG A 37 -22.31 58.34 -45.01
CA ARG A 37 -22.55 59.11 -43.78
C ARG A 37 -22.28 58.30 -42.51
N GLY A 38 -22.02 56.98 -42.63
CA GLY A 38 -21.66 56.15 -41.50
C GLY A 38 -22.72 56.16 -40.38
N TRP A 39 -22.30 56.42 -39.15
CA TRP A 39 -23.22 56.48 -37.99
C TRP A 39 -24.31 57.55 -38.12
N ASP A 40 -24.09 58.64 -38.89
CA ASP A 40 -25.09 59.69 -39.12
C ASP A 40 -26.25 59.24 -40.03
N ALA A 41 -26.11 58.09 -40.71
CA ALA A 41 -27.20 57.46 -41.45
C ALA A 41 -28.20 56.70 -40.54
N VAL A 42 -27.86 56.50 -39.27
CA VAL A 42 -28.57 55.59 -38.35
C VAL A 42 -29.66 56.33 -37.59
N LYS A 43 -30.91 55.92 -37.78
CA LYS A 43 -32.05 56.48 -37.05
C LYS A 43 -32.32 55.72 -35.76
N THR A 44 -32.49 56.46 -34.68
CA THR A 44 -32.93 55.94 -33.37
C THR A 44 -34.44 55.75 -33.32
N ASP A 45 -35.00 54.97 -34.25
CA ASP A 45 -36.40 54.55 -34.19
C ASP A 45 -36.52 53.38 -33.18
N ARG A 46 -37.22 53.61 -32.06
CA ARG A 46 -37.45 52.58 -31.02
C ARG A 46 -38.36 51.48 -31.56
N ILE A 47 -37.78 50.36 -32.00
CA ILE A 47 -38.53 49.12 -32.19
C ILE A 47 -38.82 48.52 -30.81
N THR A 48 -40.05 48.72 -30.32
CA THR A 48 -40.52 48.14 -29.06
C THR A 48 -40.66 46.62 -29.18
N ALA A 49 -39.70 45.88 -28.61
CA ALA A 49 -39.91 44.48 -28.26
C ALA A 49 -40.97 44.36 -27.15
N PRO A 50 -41.82 43.32 -27.15
CA PRO A 50 -42.72 43.05 -26.02
C PRO A 50 -41.90 42.80 -24.74
N HIS A 51 -42.30 43.43 -23.63
CA HIS A 51 -41.58 43.36 -22.35
C HIS A 51 -42.10 42.23 -21.43
N PRO A 52 -41.31 41.76 -20.44
CA PRO A 52 -41.54 40.49 -19.74
C PRO A 52 -42.40 40.60 -18.47
N GLY A 53 -43.02 39.49 -18.06
CA GLY A 53 -43.70 39.32 -16.77
C GLY A 53 -44.15 37.85 -16.53
N PRO A 54 -44.29 37.37 -15.28
CA PRO A 54 -44.46 35.93 -14.99
C PRO A 54 -45.87 35.48 -14.49
N VAL A 55 -46.01 34.15 -14.30
CA VAL A 55 -46.98 33.35 -13.49
C VAL A 55 -48.35 32.90 -14.09
N SER A 56 -48.75 31.64 -13.77
CA SER A 56 -50.12 31.12 -13.49
C SER A 56 -50.89 30.21 -14.49
N ILE A 57 -50.62 28.88 -14.43
CA ILE A 57 -51.49 27.79 -13.89
C ILE A 57 -53.03 27.70 -14.25
N VAL A 58 -53.39 26.60 -14.96
CA VAL A 58 -54.62 25.73 -14.90
C VAL A 58 -55.98 26.10 -15.57
N ALA A 59 -56.37 25.23 -16.54
CA ALA A 59 -57.68 24.60 -16.91
C ALA A 59 -59.00 25.45 -17.03
N THR A 60 -60.07 25.06 -17.75
CA THR A 60 -60.61 23.76 -18.27
C THR A 60 -61.43 23.94 -19.58
N GLY A 61 -61.50 22.94 -20.48
CA GLY A 61 -62.62 22.80 -21.46
C GLY A 61 -62.27 22.41 -22.91
N GLN A 62 -62.93 21.38 -23.45
CA GLN A 62 -62.83 20.80 -24.81
C GLN A 62 -64.27 20.57 -25.38
N PRO A 63 -64.50 20.17 -26.65
CA PRO A 63 -63.84 20.46 -27.94
C PRO A 63 -64.94 20.71 -29.04
N PRO A 64 -64.73 20.46 -30.35
CA PRO A 64 -63.57 20.65 -31.25
C PRO A 64 -63.83 21.91 -32.13
N ALA A 65 -63.25 22.21 -33.30
CA ALA A 65 -62.18 21.70 -34.17
C ALA A 65 -61.52 22.93 -34.87
N ALA A 66 -60.45 22.90 -35.66
CA ALA A 66 -59.61 21.83 -36.21
C ALA A 66 -58.13 22.33 -36.36
N ALA A 67 -57.36 21.75 -37.29
CA ALA A 67 -55.99 22.14 -37.66
C ALA A 67 -55.92 22.38 -39.21
N PRO A 68 -54.85 22.92 -39.85
CA PRO A 68 -53.41 22.90 -39.50
C PRO A 68 -52.74 24.31 -39.54
N ALA A 69 -51.43 24.57 -39.46
CA ALA A 69 -50.18 23.77 -39.41
C ALA A 69 -49.14 24.47 -38.49
N ALA A 70 -48.09 23.75 -38.07
CA ALA A 70 -47.23 24.14 -36.95
C ALA A 70 -46.21 25.26 -37.22
N GLN A 71 -46.15 26.24 -36.30
CA GLN A 71 -44.95 27.05 -36.06
C GLN A 71 -43.94 26.24 -35.24
N LYS A 72 -42.73 26.01 -35.77
CA LYS A 72 -41.63 25.41 -34.99
C LYS A 72 -40.99 26.47 -34.09
N GLN A 73 -41.45 26.52 -32.85
CA GLN A 73 -40.81 27.29 -31.78
C GLN A 73 -39.46 26.64 -31.43
N LEU A 74 -38.35 27.29 -31.74
CA LEU A 74 -37.00 26.84 -31.37
C LEU A 74 -36.74 27.16 -29.90
N SER A 75 -36.62 26.12 -29.07
CA SER A 75 -36.16 26.22 -27.69
C SER A 75 -34.66 26.51 -27.64
N ILE A 76 -34.27 27.51 -26.84
CA ILE A 76 -32.87 27.85 -26.60
C ILE A 76 -32.38 27.00 -25.41
N GLY A 77 -31.52 26.02 -25.69
CA GLY A 77 -30.77 25.30 -24.66
C GLY A 77 -29.74 26.21 -23.97
N ARG A 78 -29.28 25.82 -22.78
CA ARG A 78 -28.24 26.56 -22.03
C ARG A 78 -26.92 26.61 -22.82
N PRO A 79 -26.12 27.69 -22.70
CA PRO A 79 -24.87 27.83 -23.43
C PRO A 79 -23.74 26.95 -22.85
N PHE A 80 -22.84 26.50 -23.72
CA PHE A 80 -21.54 25.92 -23.37
C PHE A 80 -20.52 27.02 -22.94
N PRO A 81 -19.47 26.71 -22.14
CA PRO A 81 -18.54 27.69 -21.55
C PRO A 81 -17.51 28.26 -22.56
N PRO A 82 -17.11 29.54 -22.53
CA PRO A 82 -16.34 30.18 -23.61
C PRO A 82 -14.97 29.53 -23.88
N MET A 83 -14.61 29.39 -25.17
CA MET A 83 -13.23 29.15 -25.62
C MET A 83 -12.43 30.46 -25.54
N ARG A 84 -11.14 30.38 -25.20
CA ARG A 84 -10.37 31.53 -24.66
C ARG A 84 -9.47 32.28 -25.65
N ASP A 85 -9.34 31.81 -26.88
CA ASP A 85 -8.30 32.19 -27.85
C ASP A 85 -8.84 32.86 -29.14
N GLY A 86 -10.09 32.60 -29.53
CA GLY A 86 -10.74 33.25 -30.67
C GLY A 86 -10.36 32.68 -32.05
N THR A 87 -9.86 31.45 -32.10
CA THR A 87 -9.28 30.81 -33.30
C THR A 87 -10.34 30.36 -34.31
N LEU A 88 -10.03 30.45 -35.60
CA LEU A 88 -10.91 30.15 -36.73
C LEU A 88 -10.46 28.88 -37.49
N TRP A 89 -11.42 28.04 -37.88
CA TRP A 89 -11.21 26.82 -38.67
C TRP A 89 -11.73 27.01 -40.10
N VAL A 90 -10.95 26.59 -41.10
CA VAL A 90 -11.32 26.65 -42.54
C VAL A 90 -10.88 25.35 -43.23
N LEU A 91 -11.84 24.67 -43.88
CA LEU A 91 -11.58 23.51 -44.75
C LEU A 91 -11.20 23.98 -46.15
N ASN A 92 -10.26 23.29 -46.81
CA ASN A 92 -9.75 23.66 -48.13
C ASN A 92 -9.41 22.42 -48.97
N ASP A 93 -10.05 22.24 -50.13
CA ASP A 93 -9.69 21.24 -51.15
C ASP A 93 -10.15 21.74 -52.56
N PRO A 94 -9.50 21.33 -53.68
CA PRO A 94 -9.54 22.07 -54.95
C PRO A 94 -10.80 21.81 -55.81
N PRO A 95 -11.06 22.66 -56.82
CA PRO A 95 -12.40 22.79 -57.39
C PRO A 95 -12.78 21.65 -58.33
N LYS A 96 -13.87 20.95 -58.01
CA LYS A 96 -14.71 20.26 -58.99
C LYS A 96 -16.13 20.82 -58.95
N VAL A 97 -16.72 20.87 -60.15
CA VAL A 97 -17.98 21.56 -60.49
C VAL A 97 -19.11 21.21 -59.50
N GLY A 98 -19.50 22.18 -58.67
CA GLY A 98 -20.47 22.00 -57.58
C GLY A 98 -20.42 23.09 -56.51
N GLY A 99 -19.25 23.71 -56.33
CA GLY A 99 -19.03 24.86 -55.44
C GLY A 99 -18.61 24.45 -54.02
N PRO A 100 -17.64 25.16 -53.40
CA PRO A 100 -17.24 24.88 -52.02
C PRO A 100 -18.30 25.38 -51.04
N VAL A 101 -18.68 24.56 -50.07
CA VAL A 101 -19.35 25.05 -48.86
C VAL A 101 -18.27 25.20 -47.78
N ALA A 102 -17.58 26.34 -47.80
CA ALA A 102 -16.71 26.70 -46.69
C ALA A 102 -17.57 27.06 -45.47
N TYR A 103 -17.11 26.73 -44.26
CA TYR A 103 -17.84 27.03 -43.02
C TYR A 103 -16.98 27.87 -42.07
N LEU A 104 -17.60 28.86 -41.43
CA LEU A 104 -17.01 29.69 -40.39
C LEU A 104 -17.52 29.21 -39.03
N ALA A 105 -16.62 28.93 -38.09
CA ALA A 105 -17.00 28.68 -36.70
C ALA A 105 -17.18 30.01 -35.95
N GLU A 106 -18.42 30.34 -35.57
CA GLU A 106 -18.71 31.55 -34.79
C GLU A 106 -19.66 31.21 -33.63
N GLY A 107 -19.26 31.52 -32.39
CA GLY A 107 -20.11 31.33 -31.21
C GLY A 107 -20.64 29.90 -31.05
N ARG A 108 -19.82 28.89 -31.36
CA ARG A 108 -20.17 27.46 -31.44
C ARG A 108 -21.20 27.06 -32.49
N LYS A 109 -21.28 27.78 -33.61
CA LYS A 109 -22.06 27.37 -34.77
C LYS A 109 -21.20 27.41 -36.01
N LEU A 110 -21.28 26.36 -36.83
CA LEU A 110 -20.80 26.39 -38.20
C LEU A 110 -21.80 27.19 -39.06
N ARG A 111 -21.32 28.27 -39.69
CA ARG A 111 -22.10 29.06 -40.64
C ARG A 111 -21.52 28.87 -42.05
N PRO A 112 -22.34 28.63 -43.09
CA PRO A 112 -21.83 28.58 -44.45
C PRO A 112 -21.32 29.97 -44.88
N VAL A 113 -20.11 30.01 -45.42
CA VAL A 113 -19.53 31.17 -46.09
C VAL A 113 -20.00 31.14 -47.55
N PRO A 114 -20.73 32.15 -48.03
CA PRO A 114 -21.51 32.03 -49.27
C PRO A 114 -20.66 32.08 -50.56
N ASP A 115 -19.44 32.62 -50.50
CA ASP A 115 -18.57 32.78 -51.66
C ASP A 115 -17.08 32.94 -51.29
N ALA A 116 -16.22 32.76 -52.30
CA ALA A 116 -14.76 32.83 -52.15
C ALA A 116 -14.20 34.25 -51.95
N GLN A 117 -14.96 35.31 -52.26
CA GLN A 117 -14.53 36.70 -52.01
C GLN A 117 -14.66 37.04 -50.53
N THR A 118 -15.75 36.60 -49.89
CA THR A 118 -15.97 36.68 -48.43
C THR A 118 -14.89 35.93 -47.65
N LEU A 119 -14.42 34.77 -48.14
CA LEU A 119 -13.34 34.02 -47.50
C LEU A 119 -11.97 34.71 -47.64
N SER A 120 -11.75 35.48 -48.71
CA SER A 120 -10.44 36.08 -49.02
C SER A 120 -10.08 37.31 -48.17
N VAL A 121 -11.06 37.90 -47.46
CA VAL A 121 -10.90 39.10 -46.62
C VAL A 121 -10.78 38.80 -45.11
N LEU A 122 -10.79 37.53 -44.72
CA LEU A 122 -10.60 37.11 -43.32
C LEU A 122 -9.09 37.05 -42.96
N PRO A 123 -8.69 37.41 -41.72
CA PRO A 123 -7.31 37.26 -41.26
C PRO A 123 -6.84 35.81 -41.38
N ARG A 124 -5.68 35.58 -42.02
CA ARG A 124 -5.12 34.23 -42.26
C ARG A 124 -4.12 33.81 -41.18
N ASP A 125 -3.73 34.76 -40.36
CA ASP A 125 -2.70 34.73 -39.33
C ASP A 125 -3.11 33.92 -38.08
N HIS A 126 -4.34 33.40 -38.04
CA HIS A 126 -4.88 32.54 -36.98
C HIS A 126 -5.48 31.21 -37.51
N ALA A 127 -5.15 30.79 -38.73
CA ALA A 127 -5.69 29.56 -39.33
C ALA A 127 -4.66 28.42 -39.33
N HIS A 128 -4.92 27.35 -38.57
CA HIS A 128 -4.20 26.08 -38.75
C HIS A 128 -4.66 25.38 -40.03
N PRO A 129 -3.75 24.82 -40.85
CA PRO A 129 -4.14 23.91 -41.93
C PRO A 129 -4.69 22.62 -41.32
N VAL A 130 -5.85 22.18 -41.78
CA VAL A 130 -6.44 20.88 -41.46
C VAL A 130 -5.72 19.83 -42.32
N GLU A 131 -5.13 18.80 -41.70
CA GLU A 131 -4.53 17.68 -42.45
C GLU A 131 -5.65 16.84 -43.07
N ALA A 132 -5.41 16.21 -44.22
CA ALA A 132 -6.44 15.41 -44.90
C ALA A 132 -6.93 14.19 -44.08
N ALA A 133 -6.21 13.82 -43.02
CA ALA A 133 -6.57 12.78 -42.06
C ALA A 133 -7.62 13.26 -41.01
N ASP A 134 -7.78 14.57 -40.80
CA ASP A 134 -8.73 15.15 -39.84
C ASP A 134 -10.16 15.29 -40.42
N ILE A 135 -10.37 14.84 -41.67
CA ILE A 135 -11.62 15.04 -42.43
C ILE A 135 -12.28 13.69 -42.72
N ASP A 136 -13.22 13.29 -41.86
CA ASP A 136 -14.19 12.24 -42.17
C ASP A 136 -15.11 12.73 -43.31
N LEU A 137 -14.82 12.32 -44.54
CA LEU A 137 -15.62 12.65 -45.73
C LEU A 137 -16.99 11.95 -45.69
N LEU A 138 -17.97 12.64 -45.09
CA LEU A 138 -19.36 12.20 -45.08
C LEU A 138 -19.91 12.07 -46.50
N HIS A 139 -20.16 10.82 -46.89
CA HIS A 139 -20.66 10.44 -48.20
C HIS A 139 -22.07 11.01 -48.47
N ALA A 140 -22.39 11.36 -49.72
CA ALA A 140 -23.61 12.10 -50.09
C ALA A 140 -24.92 11.34 -49.72
N ASP A 141 -24.85 10.02 -49.65
CA ASP A 141 -25.90 9.09 -49.21
C ASP A 141 -26.20 9.13 -47.69
N THR A 142 -25.46 9.93 -46.92
CA THR A 142 -25.72 10.20 -45.49
C THR A 142 -26.69 11.38 -45.27
N ILE A 143 -26.98 12.19 -46.29
CA ILE A 143 -27.84 13.38 -46.18
C ILE A 143 -29.27 12.98 -45.81
N GLY A 144 -29.74 13.43 -44.65
CA GLY A 144 -31.09 13.16 -44.14
C GLY A 144 -31.19 12.01 -43.14
N ARG A 145 -30.12 11.25 -42.90
CA ARG A 145 -29.98 10.48 -41.66
C ARG A 145 -29.67 11.46 -40.50
N PRO A 146 -30.07 11.17 -39.26
CA PRO A 146 -29.51 11.88 -38.12
C PRO A 146 -27.99 11.71 -38.17
N LEU A 147 -27.26 12.82 -38.26
CA LEU A 147 -25.85 12.81 -37.89
C LEU A 147 -25.80 12.32 -36.46
N GLY A 148 -25.12 11.19 -36.22
CA GLY A 148 -24.74 10.82 -34.87
C GLY A 148 -23.91 11.96 -34.34
N VAL A 149 -24.45 12.72 -33.39
CA VAL A 149 -23.74 13.86 -32.82
C VAL A 149 -22.61 13.24 -32.00
N PHE A 150 -21.42 13.18 -32.59
CA PHE A 150 -20.18 12.89 -31.88
C PHE A 150 -19.85 14.10 -31.01
N ASP A 151 -20.63 14.26 -29.96
CA ASP A 151 -20.45 15.29 -28.95
C ASP A 151 -19.29 14.85 -28.06
N ALA A 152 -18.13 15.47 -28.26
CA ALA A 152 -16.96 15.24 -27.40
C ALA A 152 -17.30 15.50 -25.92
N ALA A 153 -18.21 16.43 -25.62
CA ALA A 153 -18.66 16.66 -24.24
C ALA A 153 -19.50 15.48 -23.69
N LEU A 154 -20.25 14.75 -24.53
CA LEU A 154 -20.89 13.51 -24.09
C LEU A 154 -19.86 12.39 -23.89
N ARG A 155 -18.87 12.24 -24.79
CA ARG A 155 -17.81 11.24 -24.64
C ARG A 155 -17.01 11.43 -23.36
N VAL A 156 -16.61 12.67 -23.05
CA VAL A 156 -15.88 13.02 -21.82
C VAL A 156 -16.76 12.76 -20.59
N VAL A 157 -18.05 13.12 -20.63
CA VAL A 157 -19.01 12.79 -19.55
C VAL A 157 -19.18 11.28 -19.38
N ASP A 158 -19.19 10.48 -20.45
CA ASP A 158 -19.29 9.02 -20.39
C ASP A 158 -18.02 8.39 -19.79
N VAL A 159 -16.83 8.91 -20.13
CA VAL A 159 -15.55 8.52 -19.53
C VAL A 159 -15.51 8.87 -18.04
N ASP A 160 -15.83 10.10 -17.66
CA ASP A 160 -15.86 10.56 -16.27
C ASP A 160 -16.88 9.75 -15.44
N ASN A 161 -18.10 9.56 -15.96
CA ASN A 161 -19.12 8.73 -15.31
C ASN A 161 -18.65 7.29 -15.10
N TYR A 162 -17.97 6.70 -16.09
CA TYR A 162 -17.43 5.35 -15.99
C TYR A 162 -16.33 5.27 -14.93
N ILE A 163 -15.34 6.16 -14.95
CA ILE A 163 -14.27 6.22 -13.96
C ILE A 163 -14.85 6.38 -12.54
N ASN A 164 -15.86 7.24 -12.37
CA ASN A 164 -16.55 7.48 -11.10
C ASN A 164 -17.40 6.29 -10.61
N SER A 165 -17.81 5.39 -11.52
CA SER A 165 -18.53 4.17 -11.17
C SER A 165 -17.62 3.05 -10.65
N ILE A 166 -16.30 3.15 -10.88
CA ILE A 166 -15.34 2.14 -10.42
C ILE A 166 -14.96 2.43 -8.97
N GLY A 167 -15.22 1.44 -8.09
CA GLY A 167 -14.81 1.51 -6.70
C GLY A 167 -13.27 1.54 -6.52
N PRO A 168 -12.78 2.04 -5.37
CA PRO A 168 -11.36 2.01 -5.03
C PRO A 168 -10.84 0.57 -4.92
N LEU A 169 -9.51 0.41 -4.87
CA LEU A 169 -8.90 -0.90 -4.62
C LEU A 169 -9.36 -1.47 -3.26
N PRO A 170 -9.50 -2.80 -3.14
CA PRO A 170 -9.79 -3.45 -1.87
C PRO A 170 -8.75 -3.11 -0.79
N TYR A 171 -9.22 -2.80 0.42
CA TYR A 171 -8.42 -2.45 1.58
C TYR A 171 -8.81 -3.31 2.78
N GLU A 172 -7.81 -3.93 3.42
CA GLU A 172 -7.91 -4.67 4.69
C GLU A 172 -7.30 -3.80 5.80
N PRO A 173 -7.98 -3.60 6.96
CA PRO A 173 -7.45 -2.80 8.05
C PRO A 173 -6.07 -3.27 8.56
N PRO A 174 -5.15 -2.36 8.93
CA PRO A 174 -3.87 -2.71 9.52
C PRO A 174 -4.01 -3.45 10.85
N GLY A 175 -3.12 -4.42 11.10
CA GLY A 175 -3.09 -5.16 12.35
C GLY A 175 -2.04 -6.27 12.37
N ASP A 176 -1.74 -6.77 13.58
CA ASP A 176 -0.92 -7.96 13.80
C ASP A 176 -1.78 -9.04 14.46
N THR A 177 -2.20 -10.03 13.68
CA THR A 177 -3.14 -11.07 14.11
C THR A 177 -2.44 -12.44 14.15
N PRO A 178 -2.28 -13.06 15.33
CA PRO A 178 -1.75 -14.42 15.43
C PRO A 178 -2.67 -15.41 14.69
N VAL A 179 -2.11 -16.24 13.82
CA VAL A 179 -2.88 -17.22 13.03
C VAL A 179 -3.15 -18.46 13.87
N PRO A 180 -4.41 -18.80 14.19
CA PRO A 180 -4.74 -19.95 15.04
C PRO A 180 -4.24 -21.28 14.46
N GLY A 181 -3.86 -22.21 15.32
CA GLY A 181 -3.42 -23.56 14.92
C GLY A 181 -2.04 -23.62 14.25
N THR A 182 -1.24 -22.55 14.29
CA THR A 182 0.11 -22.48 13.69
C THR A 182 1.25 -22.52 14.71
N ASP A 183 0.98 -23.01 15.93
CA ASP A 183 1.99 -23.20 16.96
C ASP A 183 2.93 -24.35 16.60
N ASP A 184 4.22 -24.05 16.51
CA ASP A 184 5.31 -25.03 16.35
C ASP A 184 6.21 -24.91 17.57
N VAL A 185 6.27 -25.97 18.40
CA VAL A 185 7.08 -26.02 19.62
C VAL A 185 8.21 -27.01 19.40
N ARG A 186 9.46 -26.56 19.51
CA ARG A 186 10.65 -27.39 19.28
C ARG A 186 11.70 -27.15 20.34
N ILE A 187 12.58 -28.14 20.52
CA ILE A 187 13.83 -27.97 21.27
C ILE A 187 14.92 -27.64 20.26
N ASP A 188 15.41 -26.41 20.29
CA ASP A 188 16.53 -25.95 19.46
C ASP A 188 17.78 -25.81 20.34
N LEU A 189 18.96 -26.06 19.78
CA LEU A 189 20.22 -25.72 20.44
C LEU A 189 20.59 -24.29 20.05
N ILE A 190 20.51 -23.36 21.01
CA ILE A 190 20.98 -21.99 20.87
C ILE A 190 22.26 -21.89 21.70
N ASP A 191 23.38 -21.60 21.03
CA ASP A 191 24.74 -21.59 21.61
C ASP A 191 25.09 -22.86 22.44
N GLY A 192 24.60 -24.02 21.98
CA GLY A 192 24.77 -25.31 22.64
C GLY A 192 23.80 -25.58 23.79
N VAL A 193 22.97 -24.62 24.18
CA VAL A 193 21.94 -24.77 25.22
C VAL A 193 20.62 -25.24 24.58
N PRO A 194 20.03 -26.37 25.03
CA PRO A 194 18.72 -26.82 24.55
C PRO A 194 17.60 -25.92 25.11
N MET A 195 16.95 -25.18 24.22
CA MET A 195 15.86 -24.25 24.52
C MET A 195 14.56 -24.72 23.86
N GLU A 196 13.46 -24.72 24.63
CA GLU A 196 12.12 -24.86 24.06
C GLU A 196 11.70 -23.52 23.45
N VAL A 197 11.55 -23.51 22.12
CA VAL A 197 11.13 -22.35 21.35
C VAL A 197 9.72 -22.61 20.80
N ARG A 198 8.75 -21.80 21.22
CA ARG A 198 7.41 -21.74 20.62
C ARG A 198 7.42 -20.69 19.52
N ARG A 199 7.11 -21.13 18.31
CA ARG A 199 6.91 -20.31 17.12
C ARG A 199 5.42 -20.25 16.78
N ARG A 200 4.98 -19.15 16.18
CA ARG A 200 3.62 -18.96 15.67
C ARG A 200 3.64 -18.12 14.41
N ARG A 201 2.77 -18.41 13.45
CA ARG A 201 2.56 -17.53 12.28
C ARG A 201 1.74 -16.33 12.71
N VAL A 202 2.18 -15.12 12.36
CA VAL A 202 1.46 -13.87 12.65
C VAL A 202 1.18 -13.16 11.34
N ARG A 203 -0.10 -12.92 11.03
CA ARG A 203 -0.48 -12.07 9.90
C ARG A 203 -0.23 -10.62 10.27
N ILE A 204 0.70 -9.98 9.58
CA ILE A 204 1.04 -8.57 9.72
C ILE A 204 0.47 -7.86 8.50
N ALA A 205 -0.49 -6.95 8.70
CA ALA A 205 -1.08 -6.11 7.68
C ALA A 205 -0.74 -4.64 7.96
N ARG A 206 -0.26 -3.91 6.95
CA ARG A 206 -0.01 -2.45 7.03
C ARG A 206 -0.60 -1.75 5.81
N GLU A 207 -1.11 -0.55 6.05
CA GLU A 207 -1.47 0.39 5.00
C GLU A 207 -0.21 0.98 4.38
N VAL A 208 -0.20 1.08 3.06
CA VAL A 208 0.89 1.68 2.28
C VAL A 208 0.29 2.70 1.31
N THR A 209 0.68 3.97 1.49
CA THR A 209 0.37 5.13 0.63
C THR A 209 1.59 5.67 -0.11
N ASN A 210 2.77 5.44 0.46
CA ASN A 210 4.07 5.83 -0.06
C ASN A 210 4.80 4.55 -0.48
N PHE A 211 5.02 4.41 -1.78
CA PHE A 211 5.59 3.20 -2.37
C PHE A 211 7.07 3.42 -2.59
N VAL A 212 7.90 2.58 -1.98
CA VAL A 212 9.36 2.69 -2.04
C VAL A 212 9.89 1.61 -2.99
N GLU A 213 10.64 2.00 -4.02
CA GLU A 213 11.06 1.10 -5.10
C GLU A 213 12.59 1.01 -5.16
N ILE A 214 13.10 -0.21 -5.30
CA ILE A 214 14.53 -0.55 -5.35
C ILE A 214 15.01 -0.66 -6.81
N SER A 215 14.10 -0.97 -7.73
CA SER A 215 14.37 -1.10 -9.17
C SER A 215 13.34 -0.30 -9.97
N PRO A 216 13.47 1.03 -10.06
CA PRO A 216 12.46 1.89 -10.68
C PRO A 216 12.23 1.54 -12.16
N ILE A 217 10.96 1.36 -12.54
CA ILE A 217 10.51 1.08 -13.90
C ILE A 217 10.54 2.40 -14.69
N ALA A 218 11.68 2.69 -15.33
CA ALA A 218 12.03 4.03 -15.82
C ALA A 218 11.08 4.61 -16.89
N ASP A 219 10.37 3.76 -17.64
CA ASP A 219 9.39 4.14 -18.65
C ASP A 219 8.01 4.53 -18.05
N VAL A 220 7.70 4.02 -16.85
CA VAL A 220 6.40 4.21 -16.19
C VAL A 220 6.49 5.11 -14.96
N LEU A 221 7.61 5.13 -14.23
CA LEU A 221 7.73 5.77 -12.92
C LEU A 221 8.10 7.26 -13.01
N TRP A 222 7.13 8.09 -13.40
CA TRP A 222 7.25 9.54 -13.46
C TRP A 222 5.91 10.25 -13.09
N PRO A 223 5.93 11.46 -12.49
CA PRO A 223 4.71 12.20 -12.11
C PRO A 223 3.85 12.58 -13.32
N GLY A 224 2.59 12.18 -13.31
CA GLY A 224 1.65 12.33 -14.44
C GLY A 224 1.50 11.07 -15.28
N SER A 225 2.36 10.06 -15.09
CA SER A 225 2.18 8.73 -15.67
C SER A 225 0.85 8.12 -15.22
N ALA A 226 0.08 7.64 -16.20
CA ALA A 226 -1.18 6.95 -15.99
C ALA A 226 -0.93 5.45 -15.84
N ILE A 227 -1.51 4.81 -14.82
CA ILE A 227 -1.29 3.40 -14.49
C ILE A 227 -2.60 2.69 -14.08
N THR A 228 -2.65 1.39 -14.27
CA THR A 228 -3.78 0.56 -13.82
C THR A 228 -3.71 0.34 -12.31
N GLY A 229 -4.82 0.51 -11.58
CA GLY A 229 -4.84 0.37 -10.12
C GLY A 229 -4.40 -1.02 -9.63
N ALA A 230 -4.74 -2.08 -10.37
CA ALA A 230 -4.32 -3.44 -10.04
C ALA A 230 -2.79 -3.64 -10.03
N SER A 231 -2.04 -2.77 -10.71
CA SER A 231 -0.57 -2.80 -10.74
C SER A 231 0.12 -2.18 -9.51
N VAL A 232 -0.60 -1.40 -8.71
CA VAL A 232 -0.04 -0.63 -7.58
C VAL A 232 0.43 -1.54 -6.44
N LEU A 233 -0.42 -2.48 -5.99
CA LEU A 233 -0.09 -3.41 -4.91
C LEU A 233 1.14 -4.31 -5.19
N PRO A 234 1.25 -4.97 -6.37
CA PRO A 234 2.44 -5.78 -6.70
C PRO A 234 3.69 -4.94 -7.01
N GLY A 235 3.56 -3.63 -7.28
CA GLY A 235 4.67 -2.73 -7.65
C GLY A 235 5.16 -2.89 -9.09
N ALA A 236 4.67 -3.89 -9.83
CA ALA A 236 4.90 -4.05 -11.27
C ALA A 236 3.97 -3.11 -12.05
N LEU A 237 4.26 -1.81 -11.99
CA LEU A 237 3.41 -0.74 -12.55
C LEU A 237 3.12 -0.96 -14.05
N ALA A 238 1.84 -0.96 -14.41
CA ALA A 238 1.38 -1.17 -15.77
C ALA A 238 0.78 0.13 -16.34
N PRO A 239 1.34 0.70 -17.42
CA PRO A 239 0.93 2.00 -17.92
C PRO A 239 -0.41 1.95 -18.67
N ILE A 240 -1.12 3.07 -18.63
CA ILE A 240 -2.28 3.36 -19.48
C ILE A 240 -1.78 4.27 -20.62
N GLY A 241 -1.70 3.73 -21.83
CA GLY A 241 -1.13 4.38 -23.01
C GLY A 241 -2.04 5.38 -23.72
N LEU A 242 -3.03 5.95 -23.01
CA LEU A 242 -4.01 6.88 -23.58
C LEU A 242 -3.53 8.34 -23.44
N HIS A 243 -3.97 9.19 -24.36
CA HIS A 243 -3.64 10.62 -24.34
C HIS A 243 -4.20 11.32 -23.09
N ARG A 244 -3.41 12.25 -22.55
CA ARG A 244 -3.71 12.98 -21.30
C ARG A 244 -3.98 14.44 -21.59
N SER A 245 -4.90 15.03 -20.85
CA SER A 245 -5.07 16.48 -20.81
C SER A 245 -3.81 17.17 -20.26
N PRO A 246 -3.58 18.45 -20.60
CA PRO A 246 -2.47 19.23 -20.05
C PRO A 246 -2.42 19.25 -18.52
N GLY A 247 -1.24 19.58 -17.99
CA GLY A 247 -1.08 19.83 -16.57
C GLY A 247 0.23 20.53 -16.23
N VAL A 248 0.55 20.60 -14.95
CA VAL A 248 1.73 21.27 -14.41
C VAL A 248 2.53 20.29 -13.56
N ILE A 249 3.83 20.19 -13.84
CA ILE A 249 4.77 19.59 -12.88
C ILE A 249 5.37 20.67 -11.99
N THR A 250 5.56 20.36 -10.71
CA THR A 250 6.17 21.24 -9.70
C THR A 250 7.26 20.49 -8.96
N LEU A 251 8.45 21.07 -8.90
CA LEU A 251 9.64 20.53 -8.23
C LEU A 251 9.83 21.23 -6.88
N THR A 252 9.61 20.50 -5.79
CA THR A 252 9.83 20.94 -4.42
C THR A 252 11.22 20.51 -3.96
N THR A 253 12.02 21.45 -3.47
CA THR A 253 13.38 21.20 -2.96
C THR A 253 13.82 22.33 -2.04
N ASP A 254 14.64 22.01 -1.04
CA ASP A 254 15.12 22.94 0.00
C ASP A 254 16.38 23.69 -0.48
N LEU A 255 16.24 24.51 -1.53
CA LEU A 255 17.31 25.36 -2.07
C LEU A 255 17.86 26.28 -0.99
N THR A 256 19.19 26.38 -0.89
CA THR A 256 19.85 27.28 0.06
C THR A 256 20.25 28.62 -0.56
N SER A 257 20.46 28.68 -1.88
CA SER A 257 20.52 29.94 -2.63
C SER A 257 19.13 30.50 -2.95
N GLY A 258 18.98 31.82 -2.81
CA GLY A 258 17.69 32.53 -2.94
C GLY A 258 17.18 32.70 -4.38
N ALA A 259 17.14 31.63 -5.18
CA ALA A 259 16.74 31.67 -6.58
C ALA A 259 15.27 32.06 -6.77
N GLN A 260 15.04 33.27 -7.31
CA GLN A 260 13.73 33.73 -7.79
C GLN A 260 13.39 33.09 -9.16
N ARG A 261 13.28 31.77 -9.21
CA ARG A 261 12.96 30.99 -10.43
C ARG A 261 11.72 30.13 -10.22
N SER A 262 10.99 29.87 -11.31
CA SER A 262 9.80 29.01 -11.24
C SER A 262 10.20 27.59 -10.87
N GLN A 263 9.56 27.04 -9.83
CA GLN A 263 9.65 25.62 -9.49
C GLN A 263 8.68 24.76 -10.31
N SER A 264 7.85 25.38 -11.15
CA SER A 264 6.81 24.70 -11.94
C SER A 264 6.99 24.93 -13.43
N THR A 265 6.64 23.93 -14.24
CA THR A 265 6.52 24.07 -15.70
C THR A 265 5.31 23.28 -16.21
N ARG A 266 4.75 23.74 -17.33
CA ARG A 266 3.56 23.17 -17.96
C ARG A 266 3.93 22.03 -18.90
N LEU A 267 3.13 20.97 -18.90
CA LEU A 267 3.15 19.88 -19.88
C LEU A 267 1.87 20.00 -20.70
N GLU A 268 1.98 20.45 -21.95
CA GLU A 268 0.80 20.55 -22.86
C GLU A 268 0.35 19.17 -23.34
N THR A 269 1.29 18.26 -23.60
CA THR A 269 1.03 16.85 -23.89
C THR A 269 1.80 16.02 -22.87
N PRO A 270 1.21 15.63 -21.72
CA PRO A 270 1.94 14.89 -20.70
C PRO A 270 2.32 13.49 -21.20
N ASP A 271 3.60 13.25 -21.43
CA ASP A 271 4.19 11.95 -21.76
C ASP A 271 5.61 11.87 -21.19
N LEU A 272 6.27 10.72 -21.35
CA LEU A 272 7.61 10.52 -20.79
C LEU A 272 8.65 11.48 -21.39
N ALA A 273 8.57 11.78 -22.69
CA ALA A 273 9.53 12.65 -23.36
C ALA A 273 9.34 14.10 -22.92
N SER A 274 8.11 14.60 -22.96
CA SER A 274 7.79 15.95 -22.50
C SER A 274 8.09 16.14 -21.01
N TYR A 275 7.87 15.11 -20.18
CA TYR A 275 8.28 15.10 -18.78
C TYR A 275 9.80 15.18 -18.60
N VAL A 276 10.58 14.36 -19.31
CA VAL A 276 12.05 14.31 -19.19
C VAL A 276 12.67 15.64 -19.61
N ASP A 277 12.24 16.22 -20.73
CA ASP A 277 12.72 17.53 -21.21
C ASP A 277 12.36 18.65 -20.23
N ALA A 278 11.12 18.65 -19.71
CA ALA A 278 10.64 19.60 -18.73
C ALA A 278 11.39 19.52 -17.39
N LEU A 279 11.67 18.30 -16.91
CA LEU A 279 12.46 18.08 -15.69
C LEU A 279 13.92 18.50 -15.90
N ALA A 280 14.54 18.13 -17.01
CA ALA A 280 15.92 18.49 -17.32
C ALA A 280 16.09 20.02 -17.32
N LYS A 281 15.13 20.73 -17.93
CA LYS A 281 15.10 22.19 -17.90
C LYS A 281 14.93 22.75 -16.49
N LEU A 282 13.97 22.26 -15.70
CA LEU A 282 13.80 22.70 -14.29
C LEU A 282 15.06 22.46 -13.46
N LEU A 283 15.78 21.35 -13.67
CA LEU A 283 17.01 21.05 -12.94
C LEU A 283 18.19 21.95 -13.35
N ASP A 284 18.35 22.30 -14.63
CA ASP A 284 19.36 23.28 -15.06
C ASP A 284 18.96 24.73 -14.68
N ASP A 285 17.67 25.07 -14.64
CA ASP A 285 17.22 26.38 -14.16
C ASP A 285 17.41 26.53 -12.64
N LEU A 286 17.04 25.52 -11.84
CA LEU A 286 17.07 25.59 -10.38
C LEU A 286 18.45 25.26 -9.78
N LYS A 287 19.23 24.38 -10.43
CA LYS A 287 20.54 23.88 -9.98
C LYS A 287 20.58 23.46 -8.49
N PRO A 288 19.71 22.53 -8.04
CA PRO A 288 19.52 22.18 -6.63
C PRO A 288 20.69 21.42 -5.97
N TYR A 289 21.91 21.57 -6.49
CA TYR A 289 23.14 20.98 -5.95
C TYR A 289 23.55 21.57 -4.59
N ASP A 290 22.95 22.70 -4.21
CA ASP A 290 23.10 23.37 -2.90
C ASP A 290 21.97 23.03 -1.92
N ALA A 291 20.99 22.21 -2.31
CA ALA A 291 19.86 21.86 -1.49
C ALA A 291 20.29 20.94 -0.34
N ALA A 292 19.80 21.22 0.86
CA ALA A 292 20.06 20.36 2.01
C ALA A 292 19.26 19.04 1.86
N ALA A 293 19.94 17.94 1.56
CA ALA A 293 19.28 16.65 1.35
C ALA A 293 18.56 16.18 2.63
N ALA A 294 17.23 16.09 2.58
CA ALA A 294 16.43 15.68 3.73
C ALA A 294 16.67 14.18 4.01
N VAL A 295 17.21 13.88 5.19
CA VAL A 295 17.53 12.52 5.65
C VAL A 295 16.34 11.87 6.32
N ARG A 296 16.07 10.61 5.97
CA ARG A 296 15.17 9.72 6.71
C ARG A 296 15.92 8.44 7.07
N PHE A 297 15.73 7.94 8.29
CA PHE A 297 16.33 6.70 8.76
C PHE A 297 15.28 5.89 9.54
N SER A 298 15.19 4.60 9.26
CA SER A 298 14.28 3.67 9.95
C SER A 298 14.94 2.32 10.15
N LEU A 299 14.65 1.67 11.28
CA LEU A 299 15.18 0.35 11.64
C LEU A 299 14.07 -0.53 12.20
N GLU A 300 13.77 -1.62 11.50
CA GLU A 300 12.71 -2.57 11.82
C GLU A 300 13.28 -3.93 12.19
N GLN A 301 12.72 -4.57 13.22
CA GLN A 301 13.01 -5.98 13.48
C GLN A 301 12.15 -6.81 12.51
N ILE A 302 12.74 -7.81 11.87
CA ILE A 302 12.04 -8.64 10.89
C ILE A 302 12.27 -10.13 11.15
N SER A 303 11.31 -10.95 10.75
CA SER A 303 11.40 -12.42 10.73
C SER A 303 11.28 -12.99 9.30
N SER A 304 10.89 -12.17 8.32
CA SER A 304 10.97 -12.46 6.89
C SER A 304 11.24 -11.20 6.07
N VAL A 305 11.68 -11.35 4.82
CA VAL A 305 11.84 -10.23 3.88
C VAL A 305 10.47 -9.61 3.54
N GLU A 306 9.41 -10.43 3.50
CA GLU A 306 8.03 -9.96 3.37
C GLU A 306 7.60 -9.07 4.55
N GLU A 307 8.01 -9.39 5.79
CA GLU A 307 7.77 -8.49 6.94
C GLU A 307 8.48 -7.15 6.76
N ALA A 308 9.71 -7.15 6.21
CA ALA A 308 10.41 -5.91 5.86
C ALA A 308 9.62 -5.09 4.84
N MET A 309 9.18 -5.72 3.73
CA MET A 309 8.38 -5.09 2.68
C MET A 309 7.06 -4.49 3.19
N VAL A 310 6.40 -5.17 4.14
CA VAL A 310 5.16 -4.71 4.78
C VAL A 310 5.41 -3.51 5.70
N LYS A 311 6.46 -3.56 6.53
CA LYS A 311 6.75 -2.50 7.50
C LYS A 311 7.35 -1.24 6.90
N THR A 312 8.09 -1.36 5.79
CA THR A 312 8.84 -0.24 5.18
C THR A 312 8.19 0.34 3.92
N GLY A 313 7.17 -0.31 3.36
CA GLY A 313 6.61 0.05 2.06
C GLY A 313 7.51 -0.33 0.86
N LEU A 314 8.67 -0.97 1.10
CA LEU A 314 9.58 -1.40 0.04
C LEU A 314 9.01 -2.51 -0.83
N ASN A 315 9.22 -2.40 -2.14
CA ASN A 315 9.10 -3.50 -3.06
C ASN A 315 10.46 -4.20 -3.25
N LEU A 316 10.56 -5.47 -2.83
CA LEU A 316 11.77 -6.30 -3.03
C LEU A 316 11.50 -7.51 -3.95
N LYS A 317 10.26 -7.69 -4.44
CA LYS A 317 9.88 -8.81 -5.29
C LYS A 317 10.64 -8.77 -6.62
N GLY A 318 11.20 -9.89 -7.03
CA GLY A 318 11.94 -10.01 -8.30
C GLY A 318 13.35 -9.39 -8.28
N THR A 319 13.75 -8.69 -7.21
CA THR A 319 15.11 -8.17 -7.07
C THR A 319 16.08 -9.29 -6.66
N GLY A 320 17.31 -9.28 -7.17
CA GLY A 320 18.36 -10.23 -6.76
C GLY A 320 18.64 -10.17 -5.26
N TRP A 321 18.75 -8.95 -4.72
CA TRP A 321 18.82 -8.70 -3.28
C TRP A 321 17.68 -9.36 -2.49
N GLY A 322 16.44 -9.27 -2.97
CA GLY A 322 15.29 -9.90 -2.33
C GLY A 322 15.31 -11.43 -2.35
N VAL A 323 16.13 -12.05 -3.22
CA VAL A 323 16.42 -13.49 -3.21
C VAL A 323 17.51 -13.81 -2.19
N ASP A 324 18.62 -13.08 -2.23
CA ASP A 324 19.77 -13.28 -1.32
C ASP A 324 19.35 -13.08 0.15
N ALA A 325 18.65 -12.00 0.46
CA ALA A 325 18.16 -11.70 1.80
C ALA A 325 17.16 -12.75 2.32
N LYS A 326 16.39 -13.41 1.43
CA LYS A 326 15.51 -14.53 1.82
C LYS A 326 16.32 -15.79 2.12
N ALA A 327 17.33 -16.09 1.31
CA ALA A 327 18.21 -17.22 1.54
C ALA A 327 18.93 -17.07 2.89
N ASP A 328 19.55 -15.91 3.13
CA ASP A 328 20.22 -15.59 4.41
C ASP A 328 19.29 -15.73 5.61
N LEU A 329 18.10 -15.12 5.56
CA LEU A 329 17.17 -15.12 6.68
C LEU A 329 16.56 -16.52 6.93
N SER A 330 16.34 -17.31 5.87
CA SER A 330 15.85 -18.68 6.01
C SER A 330 16.84 -19.61 6.72
N ASN A 331 18.14 -19.34 6.58
CA ASN A 331 19.22 -20.13 7.19
C ASN A 331 19.55 -19.74 8.64
N LYS A 332 19.00 -18.63 9.17
CA LYS A 332 19.48 -17.98 10.41
C LYS A 332 18.38 -17.58 11.40
N LEU A 333 17.26 -18.31 11.42
CA LEU A 333 16.05 -18.04 12.23
C LEU A 333 16.24 -18.00 13.77
N THR A 334 17.45 -18.19 14.31
CA THR A 334 17.79 -18.11 15.74
C THR A 334 18.44 -16.80 16.16
N ARG A 335 18.77 -15.91 15.22
CA ARG A 335 19.50 -14.65 15.47
C ARG A 335 18.59 -13.43 15.29
N SER A 336 18.92 -12.31 15.93
CA SER A 336 18.10 -11.10 15.80
C SER A 336 18.38 -10.44 14.44
N THR A 337 17.33 -10.34 13.62
CA THR A 337 17.43 -9.71 12.30
C THR A 337 16.78 -8.33 12.33
N THR A 338 17.56 -7.32 11.97
CA THR A 338 17.12 -5.93 11.80
C THR A 338 17.29 -5.51 10.35
N PHE A 339 16.23 -4.96 9.77
CA PHE A 339 16.24 -4.36 8.45
C PHE A 339 16.23 -2.84 8.58
N GLY A 340 17.17 -2.18 7.91
CA GLY A 340 17.30 -0.73 7.93
C GLY A 340 16.99 -0.10 6.57
N THR A 341 16.31 1.03 6.59
CA THR A 341 16.22 1.94 5.44
C THR A 341 16.81 3.30 5.81
N PHE A 342 17.55 3.87 4.86
CA PHE A 342 18.06 5.22 4.93
C PHE A 342 17.78 5.88 3.58
N SER A 343 17.22 7.07 3.55
CA SER A 343 17.09 7.84 2.32
C SER A 343 17.58 9.28 2.46
N GLN A 344 18.24 9.75 1.42
CA GLN A 344 18.53 11.16 1.17
C GLN A 344 17.57 11.62 0.08
N VAL A 345 16.66 12.53 0.41
CA VAL A 345 15.78 13.17 -0.56
C VAL A 345 16.46 14.44 -1.07
N TYR A 346 16.65 14.55 -2.38
CA TYR A 346 17.23 15.75 -3.01
C TYR A 346 16.12 16.70 -3.48
N TYR A 347 15.06 16.16 -4.09
CA TYR A 347 13.88 16.91 -4.51
C TYR A 347 12.68 15.97 -4.69
N GLN A 348 11.48 16.52 -4.73
CA GLN A 348 10.26 15.81 -5.09
C GLN A 348 9.60 16.53 -6.27
N VAL A 349 9.07 15.77 -7.22
CA VAL A 349 8.32 16.30 -8.36
C VAL A 349 6.87 15.83 -8.25
N ALA A 350 5.93 16.75 -8.31
CA ALA A 350 4.49 16.48 -8.26
C ALA A 350 3.82 16.86 -9.59
N PHE A 351 2.83 16.10 -10.04
CA PHE A 351 1.98 16.45 -11.19
C PHE A 351 0.58 16.88 -10.74
N SER A 352 0.11 17.99 -11.30
CA SER A 352 -1.25 18.52 -11.14
C SER A 352 -1.90 18.61 -12.52
N PRO A 353 -2.90 17.76 -12.85
CA PRO A 353 -3.66 17.91 -14.10
C PRO A 353 -4.47 19.21 -14.10
N ASP A 354 -4.83 19.71 -15.29
CA ASP A 354 -5.74 20.84 -15.46
C ASP A 354 -7.22 20.43 -15.30
N GLY A 355 -8.10 21.41 -15.03
CA GLY A 355 -9.56 21.25 -15.07
C GLY A 355 -10.31 21.58 -13.77
N SER A 356 -11.64 21.66 -13.85
CA SER A 356 -12.55 21.70 -12.70
C SER A 356 -13.98 21.30 -13.14
N PRO A 357 -14.40 20.03 -12.96
CA PRO A 357 -13.62 18.91 -12.43
C PRO A 357 -12.40 18.59 -13.29
N LEU A 358 -11.40 17.94 -12.69
CA LEU A 358 -10.17 17.54 -13.38
C LEU A 358 -10.51 16.49 -14.44
N GLN A 359 -10.15 16.77 -15.70
CA GLN A 359 -10.31 15.86 -16.83
C GLN A 359 -8.94 15.28 -17.14
N PHE A 360 -8.71 14.01 -16.80
CA PHE A 360 -7.36 13.44 -16.87
C PHE A 360 -6.97 12.99 -18.29
N PHE A 361 -7.91 12.42 -19.03
CA PHE A 361 -7.74 12.01 -20.43
C PHE A 361 -8.12 13.15 -21.37
N ALA A 362 -7.46 13.21 -22.53
CA ALA A 362 -7.74 14.21 -23.56
C ALA A 362 -9.07 13.93 -24.29
N ASP A 363 -9.63 14.96 -24.94
CA ASP A 363 -10.96 14.94 -25.58
C ASP A 363 -11.13 13.89 -26.71
N ASP A 364 -10.02 13.35 -27.24
CA ASP A 364 -10.02 12.31 -28.27
C ASP A 364 -10.21 10.89 -27.70
N VAL A 365 -9.92 10.68 -26.41
CA VAL A 365 -10.04 9.39 -25.73
C VAL A 365 -11.52 9.00 -25.54
N THR A 366 -11.87 7.78 -25.93
CA THR A 366 -13.25 7.28 -25.85
C THR A 366 -13.46 6.30 -24.68
N LEU A 367 -14.72 6.14 -24.26
CA LEU A 367 -15.09 5.16 -23.22
C LEU A 367 -14.60 3.73 -23.54
N PRO A 368 -14.78 3.18 -24.77
CA PRO A 368 -14.17 1.91 -25.17
C PRO A 368 -12.66 1.83 -24.92
N ASP A 369 -11.90 2.89 -25.17
CA ASP A 369 -10.44 2.89 -24.95
C ASP A 369 -10.11 2.78 -23.46
N VAL A 370 -10.80 3.54 -22.61
CA VAL A 370 -10.64 3.50 -21.15
C VAL A 370 -11.02 2.12 -20.58
N GLN A 371 -12.06 1.48 -21.14
CA GLN A 371 -12.50 0.14 -20.75
C GLN A 371 -11.49 -0.99 -21.05
N LEU A 372 -10.47 -0.75 -21.88
CA LEU A 372 -9.36 -1.69 -22.06
C LEU A 372 -8.40 -1.73 -20.86
N TYR A 373 -8.35 -0.64 -20.08
CA TYR A 373 -7.37 -0.44 -19.00
C TYR A 373 -7.97 -0.34 -17.60
N ALA A 374 -9.26 -0.03 -17.49
CA ALA A 374 -9.97 0.24 -16.25
C ALA A 374 -11.19 -0.67 -16.08
N GLY A 375 -11.54 -0.99 -14.84
CA GLY A 375 -12.75 -1.77 -14.52
C GLY A 375 -12.86 -2.14 -13.04
N PRO A 376 -13.82 -2.99 -12.65
CA PRO A 376 -13.99 -3.44 -11.26
C PRO A 376 -12.70 -4.04 -10.68
N ASN A 377 -12.32 -3.62 -9.47
CA ASN A 377 -11.03 -3.93 -8.82
C ASN A 377 -9.77 -3.44 -9.56
N ASN A 378 -9.92 -2.64 -10.61
CA ASN A 378 -8.84 -2.04 -11.38
C ASN A 378 -9.20 -0.58 -11.77
N PRO A 379 -9.37 0.33 -10.80
CA PRO A 379 -9.59 1.75 -11.07
C PRO A 379 -8.37 2.38 -11.75
N PRO A 380 -8.54 3.31 -12.70
CA PRO A 380 -7.43 4.01 -13.32
C PRO A 380 -6.82 5.01 -12.33
N CYS A 381 -5.49 5.07 -12.32
CA CYS A 381 -4.72 5.82 -11.34
C CYS A 381 -3.60 6.61 -12.05
N TYR A 382 -2.99 7.56 -11.35
CA TYR A 382 -1.81 8.26 -11.84
C TYR A 382 -0.77 8.42 -10.72
N ILE A 383 0.49 8.50 -11.13
CA ILE A 383 1.60 8.82 -10.22
C ILE A 383 1.52 10.30 -9.91
N ALA A 384 1.18 10.64 -8.66
CA ALA A 384 0.93 12.01 -8.24
C ALA A 384 2.22 12.72 -7.83
N THR A 385 3.12 12.02 -7.12
CA THR A 385 4.45 12.52 -6.77
C THR A 385 5.51 11.44 -6.95
N VAL A 386 6.72 11.86 -7.32
CA VAL A 386 7.94 11.04 -7.28
C VAL A 386 9.00 11.81 -6.51
N THR A 387 9.54 11.16 -5.49
CA THR A 387 10.65 11.64 -4.66
C THR A 387 11.96 11.13 -5.27
N TYR A 388 12.85 12.06 -5.62
CA TYR A 388 14.16 11.78 -6.20
C TYR A 388 15.26 11.92 -5.16
N GLY A 389 16.22 11.01 -5.21
CA GLY A 389 17.31 11.00 -4.27
C GLY A 389 18.10 9.70 -4.31
N ARG A 390 18.51 9.25 -3.13
CA ARG A 390 19.26 8.02 -2.91
C ARG A 390 18.69 7.28 -1.72
N MET A 391 18.73 5.95 -1.76
CA MET A 391 18.36 5.10 -0.63
C MET A 391 19.44 4.04 -0.38
N LEU A 392 19.74 3.77 0.89
CA LEU A 392 20.53 2.63 1.33
C LEU A 392 19.59 1.71 2.11
N THR A 393 19.69 0.41 1.85
CA THR A 393 19.00 -0.60 2.67
C THR A 393 20.03 -1.54 3.29
N PHE A 394 19.74 -2.01 4.50
CA PHE A 394 20.64 -2.83 5.30
C PHE A 394 19.89 -4.05 5.83
N LEU A 395 20.54 -5.20 5.80
CA LEU A 395 20.15 -6.38 6.56
C LEU A 395 21.25 -6.65 7.60
N ILE A 396 20.87 -6.67 8.87
CA ILE A 396 21.76 -6.93 10.00
C ILE A 396 21.26 -8.16 10.72
N ASP A 397 22.17 -9.12 10.90
CA ASP A 397 21.92 -10.39 11.56
C ASP A 397 22.88 -10.51 12.74
N SER A 398 22.37 -10.39 13.97
CA SER A 398 23.14 -10.22 15.20
C SER A 398 22.93 -11.34 16.23
N ALA A 399 23.99 -11.63 16.99
CA ALA A 399 23.91 -12.47 18.20
C ALA A 399 23.24 -11.73 19.38
N TYR A 400 23.24 -10.40 19.36
CA TYR A 400 22.64 -9.55 20.38
C TYR A 400 21.15 -9.35 20.12
N SER A 401 20.44 -8.72 21.06
CA SER A 401 19.01 -8.39 20.88
C SER A 401 18.80 -7.41 19.71
N SER A 402 17.58 -7.38 19.16
CA SER A 402 17.22 -6.41 18.11
C SER A 402 17.33 -4.97 18.61
N ALA A 403 17.11 -4.71 19.90
CA ALA A 403 17.27 -3.40 20.52
C ALA A 403 18.74 -2.95 20.51
N GLU A 404 19.67 -3.82 20.89
CA GLU A 404 21.12 -3.55 20.87
C GLU A 404 21.64 -3.38 19.44
N ALA A 405 21.21 -4.25 18.51
CA ALA A 405 21.53 -4.12 17.09
C ALA A 405 21.06 -2.77 16.52
N LYS A 406 19.82 -2.36 16.84
CA LYS A 406 19.28 -1.04 16.47
C LYS A 406 20.05 0.11 17.10
N ALA A 407 20.46 -0.01 18.36
CA ALA A 407 21.26 1.02 19.04
C ALA A 407 22.64 1.19 18.38
N ALA A 408 23.35 0.09 18.10
CA ALA A 408 24.64 0.11 17.42
C ALA A 408 24.57 0.70 16.00
N LEU A 409 23.47 0.45 15.27
CA LEU A 409 23.22 1.03 13.95
C LEU A 409 22.89 2.53 14.01
N ASN A 410 22.06 2.96 14.97
CA ASN A 410 21.82 4.39 15.21
C ASN A 410 23.13 5.13 15.55
N ALA A 411 23.98 4.53 16.40
CA ALA A 411 25.29 5.09 16.73
C ALA A 411 26.21 5.17 15.49
N SER A 412 26.24 4.11 14.66
CA SER A 412 26.97 4.08 13.39
C SER A 412 26.53 5.18 12.43
N TRP A 413 25.22 5.36 12.30
CA TRP A 413 24.62 6.42 11.50
C TRP A 413 25.00 7.82 12.01
N SER A 414 24.84 8.05 13.32
CA SER A 414 25.10 9.34 13.97
C SER A 414 26.59 9.72 13.88
N ALA A 415 27.49 8.75 14.05
CA ALA A 415 28.93 8.91 13.84
C ALA A 415 29.24 9.30 12.38
N ALA A 416 28.68 8.57 11.41
CA ALA A 416 28.91 8.85 9.99
C ALA A 416 28.50 10.28 9.58
N VAL A 417 27.31 10.75 10.01
CA VAL A 417 26.80 12.10 9.70
C VAL A 417 27.57 13.20 10.41
N SER A 418 27.95 13.00 11.66
CA SER A 418 28.67 14.02 12.45
C SER A 418 30.18 14.12 12.12
N GLY A 419 30.68 13.26 11.22
CA GLY A 419 32.12 13.13 10.95
C GLY A 419 32.90 12.43 12.07
N GLY A 420 32.21 11.83 13.05
CA GLY A 420 32.82 11.04 14.11
C GLY A 420 33.31 9.68 13.60
N ALA A 421 34.56 9.34 13.90
CA ALA A 421 35.18 8.08 13.43
C ALA A 421 35.07 6.91 14.42
N ASN A 422 34.70 7.16 15.68
CA ASN A 422 34.76 6.15 16.74
C ASN A 422 33.39 5.88 17.38
N LEU A 423 32.97 4.62 17.29
CA LEU A 423 31.90 4.05 18.10
C LEU A 423 32.41 3.62 19.48
N ASP A 424 31.51 3.61 20.46
CA ASP A 424 31.80 3.06 21.79
C ASP A 424 32.02 1.53 21.75
N ALA A 425 32.55 0.99 22.86
CA ALA A 425 32.92 -0.42 22.95
C ALA A 425 31.70 -1.36 22.83
N SER A 426 30.53 -0.96 23.32
CA SER A 426 29.28 -1.73 23.23
C SER A 426 28.80 -1.84 21.78
N ALA A 427 28.71 -0.73 21.06
CA ALA A 427 28.32 -0.72 19.66
C ALA A 427 29.33 -1.52 18.79
N LYS A 428 30.63 -1.41 19.07
CA LYS A 428 31.65 -2.22 18.39
C LYS A 428 31.51 -3.72 18.69
N ALA A 429 31.23 -4.12 19.93
CA ALA A 429 31.01 -5.52 20.29
C ALA A 429 29.78 -6.12 19.58
N VAL A 430 28.67 -5.37 19.52
CA VAL A 430 27.46 -5.74 18.77
C VAL A 430 27.77 -5.93 17.29
N LEU A 431 28.43 -4.96 16.65
CA LEU A 431 28.76 -5.01 15.23
C LEU A 431 29.77 -6.10 14.88
N ALA A 432 30.77 -6.36 15.73
CA ALA A 432 31.75 -7.44 15.54
C ALA A 432 31.10 -8.83 15.57
N SER A 433 29.98 -8.98 16.30
CA SER A 433 29.19 -10.21 16.40
C SER A 433 27.98 -10.23 15.45
N SER A 434 27.95 -9.34 14.46
CA SER A 434 26.87 -9.21 13.47
C SER A 434 27.39 -9.37 12.04
N SER A 435 26.59 -9.95 11.14
CA SER A 435 26.80 -9.77 9.70
C SER A 435 25.92 -8.62 9.20
N VAL A 436 26.51 -7.69 8.44
CA VAL A 436 25.80 -6.56 7.84
C VAL A 436 25.95 -6.64 6.32
N THR A 437 24.83 -6.72 5.61
CA THR A 437 24.79 -6.65 4.15
C THR A 437 24.01 -5.40 3.74
N ALA A 438 24.53 -4.63 2.78
CA ALA A 438 23.94 -3.37 2.36
C ALA A 438 23.73 -3.28 0.84
N VAL A 439 22.66 -2.61 0.42
CA VAL A 439 22.35 -2.30 -0.98
C VAL A 439 22.17 -0.80 -1.15
N VAL A 440 22.76 -0.26 -2.22
CA VAL A 440 22.54 1.12 -2.67
C VAL A 440 21.46 1.12 -3.75
N VAL A 441 20.47 1.99 -3.60
CA VAL A 441 19.44 2.31 -4.59
C VAL A 441 19.61 3.76 -5.02
N GLY A 442 19.55 3.99 -6.33
CA GLY A 442 19.76 5.32 -6.92
C GLY A 442 21.22 5.69 -7.15
N GLY A 443 21.97 4.77 -7.75
CA GLY A 443 23.33 4.99 -8.23
C GLY A 443 23.66 4.08 -9.42
N SER A 444 24.79 4.30 -10.08
CA SER A 444 25.22 3.54 -11.27
C SER A 444 25.61 2.07 -11.01
N SER A 445 25.71 1.66 -9.75
CA SER A 445 25.89 0.27 -9.34
C SER A 445 24.54 -0.44 -9.27
N GLY A 446 24.31 -1.42 -10.16
CA GLY A 446 23.12 -2.28 -10.09
C GLY A 446 22.98 -2.96 -8.72
N ALA A 447 21.73 -3.22 -8.31
CA ALA A 447 21.38 -3.64 -6.94
C ALA A 447 21.80 -5.08 -6.59
N ALA A 448 23.09 -5.28 -6.33
CA ALA A 448 23.65 -6.44 -5.65
C ALA A 448 23.99 -6.08 -4.19
N GLY A 449 23.68 -6.97 -3.25
CA GLY A 449 24.03 -6.81 -1.84
C GLY A 449 25.54 -6.92 -1.63
N ALA A 450 26.16 -5.90 -1.06
CA ALA A 450 27.56 -5.93 -0.66
C ALA A 450 27.65 -6.24 0.84
N PRO A 451 28.31 -7.34 1.26
CA PRO A 451 28.62 -7.58 2.66
C PRO A 451 29.65 -6.56 3.14
N ILE A 452 29.39 -5.92 4.28
CA ILE A 452 30.32 -4.99 4.92
C ILE A 452 31.32 -5.82 5.72
N ILE A 453 32.56 -5.88 5.23
CA ILE A 453 33.67 -6.58 5.88
C ILE A 453 34.02 -5.83 7.18
N ASP A 454 34.17 -6.58 8.28
CA ASP A 454 34.39 -6.05 9.64
C ASP A 454 33.44 -4.89 10.01
N PRO A 455 32.14 -5.15 10.25
CA PRO A 455 31.17 -4.08 10.49
C PRO A 455 31.53 -3.14 11.65
N ALA A 456 32.31 -3.59 12.65
CA ALA A 456 32.71 -2.78 13.80
C ALA A 456 33.64 -1.60 13.43
N ASN A 457 34.41 -1.74 12.34
CA ASN A 457 35.32 -0.70 11.85
C ASN A 457 34.96 -0.21 10.42
N GLY A 458 34.36 -1.06 9.59
CA GLY A 458 34.02 -0.80 8.19
C GLY A 458 32.68 -0.09 7.96
N LEU A 459 31.70 -0.22 8.87
CA LEU A 459 30.35 0.31 8.65
C LEU A 459 30.32 1.85 8.58
N VAL A 460 30.97 2.55 9.52
CA VAL A 460 30.98 4.03 9.54
C VAL A 460 31.69 4.60 8.29
N PRO A 461 32.91 4.15 7.91
CA PRO A 461 33.54 4.57 6.66
C PRO A 461 32.73 4.21 5.41
N TRP A 462 32.06 3.05 5.38
CA TRP A 462 31.19 2.68 4.28
C TRP A 462 30.03 3.68 4.15
N ILE A 463 29.30 3.96 5.24
CA ILE A 463 28.22 4.96 5.23
C ILE A 463 28.76 6.32 4.77
N GLN A 464 29.90 6.77 5.30
CA GLN A 464 30.54 8.04 4.90
C GLN A 464 30.83 8.11 3.39
N SER A 465 31.32 7.02 2.78
CA SER A 465 31.54 6.94 1.33
C SER A 465 30.25 7.03 0.49
N GLN A 466 29.12 6.60 1.06
CA GLN A 466 27.82 6.65 0.39
C GLN A 466 27.13 8.02 0.55
N ILE A 467 27.19 8.65 1.73
CA ILE A 467 26.49 9.93 2.00
C ILE A 467 27.16 11.15 1.37
N GLY A 468 28.42 11.04 0.95
CA GLY A 468 29.16 12.13 0.30
C GLY A 468 28.45 12.64 -0.95
N ILE A 469 28.08 13.92 -0.92
CA ILE A 469 27.49 14.64 -2.05
C ILE A 469 28.61 15.00 -3.04
N ALA A 470 28.76 14.15 -4.05
CA ALA A 470 29.46 14.53 -5.27
C ALA A 470 28.41 15.06 -6.26
N ALA A 471 28.64 16.23 -6.85
CA ALA A 471 27.68 16.93 -7.72
C ALA A 471 27.42 16.22 -9.08
N ASP A 472 28.04 15.06 -9.29
CA ASP A 472 27.98 14.23 -10.50
C ASP A 472 27.06 13.01 -10.38
N ARG A 473 26.45 12.77 -9.21
CA ARG A 473 25.61 11.58 -8.97
C ARG A 473 24.17 11.83 -9.41
N PRO A 474 23.64 11.09 -10.42
CA PRO A 474 22.26 11.26 -10.87
C PRO A 474 21.27 10.82 -9.79
N ALA A 475 20.28 11.67 -9.50
CA ALA A 475 19.19 11.36 -8.58
C ALA A 475 18.23 10.35 -9.23
N ALA A 476 17.88 9.28 -8.52
CA ALA A 476 16.89 8.31 -9.00
C ALA A 476 15.56 8.46 -8.26
N PRO A 477 14.43 8.02 -8.86
CA PRO A 477 13.22 7.76 -8.11
C PRO A 477 13.50 6.77 -6.96
N ILE A 478 13.12 7.14 -5.74
CA ILE A 478 13.25 6.27 -4.56
C ILE A 478 11.91 6.00 -3.87
N GLU A 479 10.94 6.91 -4.00
CA GLU A 479 9.61 6.81 -3.40
C GLU A 479 8.60 7.50 -4.33
N TYR A 480 7.37 6.98 -4.43
CA TYR A 480 6.29 7.60 -5.19
C TYR A 480 4.95 7.49 -4.47
N THR A 481 4.02 8.38 -4.81
CA THR A 481 2.62 8.30 -4.39
C THR A 481 1.71 8.18 -5.60
N VAL A 482 0.60 7.46 -5.44
CA VAL A 482 -0.39 7.22 -6.49
C VAL A 482 -1.73 7.84 -6.05
N ARG A 483 -2.49 8.40 -7.00
CA ARG A 483 -3.86 8.87 -6.79
C ARG A 483 -4.82 8.21 -7.77
N TYR A 484 -6.06 8.00 -7.34
CA TYR A 484 -7.13 7.61 -8.24
C TYR A 484 -7.44 8.74 -9.24
N MET A 485 -7.79 8.39 -10.48
CA MET A 485 -8.29 9.38 -11.44
C MET A 485 -9.72 9.84 -11.14
N ALA A 486 -10.51 9.03 -10.43
CA ALA A 486 -11.85 9.43 -9.97
C ALA A 486 -11.75 10.56 -8.92
N PRO A 487 -12.52 11.67 -9.03
CA PRO A 487 -12.66 12.65 -7.96
C PRO A 487 -13.12 12.00 -6.65
N PRO A 488 -12.61 12.44 -5.49
CA PRO A 488 -11.78 13.63 -5.26
C PRO A 488 -10.25 13.39 -5.44
N HIS A 489 -9.85 12.40 -6.25
CA HIS A 489 -8.45 12.04 -6.51
C HIS A 489 -7.69 11.67 -5.25
N ASN A 490 -8.34 10.85 -4.41
CA ASN A 490 -7.77 10.32 -3.18
C ASN A 490 -6.45 9.59 -3.45
N ILE A 491 -5.54 9.64 -2.49
CA ILE A 491 -4.33 8.82 -2.50
C ILE A 491 -4.74 7.35 -2.49
N VAL A 492 -4.04 6.53 -3.26
CA VAL A 492 -4.24 5.08 -3.29
C VAL A 492 -3.57 4.47 -2.08
N SER A 493 -4.37 4.12 -1.08
CA SER A 493 -3.98 3.22 0.01
C SER A 493 -4.15 1.77 -0.43
N VAL A 494 -3.12 0.94 -0.23
CA VAL A 494 -3.23 -0.52 -0.35
C VAL A 494 -2.79 -1.20 0.93
N THR A 495 -3.35 -2.36 1.23
CA THR A 495 -2.87 -3.20 2.34
C THR A 495 -1.78 -4.13 1.84
N ARG A 496 -0.57 -4.01 2.39
CA ARG A 496 0.45 -5.06 2.26
C ARG A 496 0.37 -5.97 3.48
N ALA A 497 0.29 -7.27 3.22
CA ALA A 497 0.24 -8.30 4.24
C ALA A 497 1.35 -9.34 4.05
N ALA A 498 1.86 -9.85 5.18
CA ALA A 498 2.83 -10.94 5.25
C ALA A 498 2.49 -11.82 6.46
N ASP A 499 2.81 -13.11 6.37
CA ASP A 499 2.56 -14.07 7.45
C ASP A 499 3.89 -14.66 8.00
N PRO A 500 4.81 -13.85 8.57
CA PRO A 500 6.05 -14.36 9.15
C PRO A 500 5.81 -15.35 10.30
N ILE A 501 6.76 -16.26 10.48
CA ILE A 501 6.88 -17.11 11.67
C ILE A 501 7.66 -16.31 12.73
N LYS A 502 7.03 -16.06 13.88
CA LYS A 502 7.64 -15.34 15.01
C LYS A 502 7.83 -16.28 16.20
N ILE A 503 8.91 -16.07 16.94
CA ILE A 503 9.08 -16.65 18.28
C ILE A 503 8.14 -15.89 19.22
N VAL A 504 7.34 -16.63 20.00
CA VAL A 504 6.38 -16.06 20.96
C VAL A 504 6.70 -16.40 22.42
N ASP A 505 7.51 -17.45 22.65
CA ASP A 505 7.97 -17.89 23.97
C ASP A 505 9.26 -18.70 23.76
N ALA A 506 10.32 -18.44 24.55
CA ALA A 506 11.56 -19.21 24.50
C ALA A 506 12.13 -19.45 25.91
N ASN A 507 12.32 -20.72 26.26
CA ASN A 507 12.66 -21.17 27.61
C ASN A 507 13.86 -22.10 27.59
N VAL A 508 14.82 -21.87 28.47
CA VAL A 508 15.89 -22.84 28.72
C VAL A 508 15.33 -23.98 29.57
N TYR A 509 15.50 -25.22 29.11
CA TYR A 509 15.37 -26.38 29.98
C TYR A 509 16.71 -26.64 30.67
N GLY A 510 16.80 -26.27 31.95
CA GLY A 510 18.02 -26.34 32.76
C GLY A 510 18.60 -27.76 32.89
N GLY A 511 19.67 -27.87 33.68
CA GLY A 511 20.24 -29.17 34.04
C GLY A 511 19.22 -30.07 34.75
N ARG A 512 19.35 -31.38 34.58
CA ARG A 512 18.57 -32.36 35.37
C ARG A 512 19.11 -32.35 36.80
N GLU A 513 18.31 -31.83 37.72
CA GLU A 513 18.64 -31.79 39.14
C GLU A 513 17.96 -32.96 39.85
N VAL A 514 18.71 -33.76 40.63
CA VAL A 514 18.13 -34.76 41.53
C VAL A 514 17.77 -34.02 42.81
N LEU A 515 16.47 -33.82 43.04
CA LEU A 515 15.98 -32.97 44.13
C LEU A 515 15.73 -33.73 45.43
N GLY A 516 15.63 -35.06 45.37
CA GLY A 516 15.55 -35.88 46.58
C GLY A 516 15.37 -37.38 46.31
N THR A 517 15.63 -38.15 47.36
CA THR A 517 15.30 -39.58 47.46
C THR A 517 14.43 -39.77 48.69
N TYR A 518 13.35 -40.52 48.54
CA TYR A 518 12.27 -40.65 49.52
C TYR A 518 11.90 -42.12 49.72
N GLN A 519 11.30 -42.44 50.85
CA GLN A 519 10.64 -43.72 51.10
C GLN A 519 9.12 -43.50 51.00
N MET A 520 8.43 -44.25 50.14
CA MET A 520 6.96 -44.33 50.15
C MET A 520 6.59 -45.79 50.35
N GLY A 521 5.75 -46.10 51.33
CA GLY A 521 5.48 -47.49 51.70
C GLY A 521 4.21 -47.65 52.53
N GLU A 522 4.07 -48.84 53.09
CA GLU A 522 2.93 -49.24 53.91
C GLU A 522 3.36 -49.76 55.27
N GLY A 523 2.39 -49.76 56.20
CA GLY A 523 2.53 -50.13 57.60
C GLY A 523 2.16 -48.98 58.53
N SER A 524 2.17 -49.26 59.83
CA SER A 524 1.73 -48.32 60.88
C SER A 524 2.39 -46.93 60.78
N GLY A 525 1.58 -45.89 60.58
CA GLY A 525 2.02 -44.51 60.42
C GLY A 525 2.23 -44.04 58.98
N SER A 526 2.01 -44.90 57.98
CA SER A 526 2.10 -44.54 56.55
C SER A 526 0.93 -43.64 56.13
N ALA A 527 1.23 -42.58 55.38
CA ALA A 527 0.28 -41.59 54.90
C ALA A 527 0.83 -40.93 53.61
N PRO A 528 -0.02 -40.29 52.77
CA PRO A 528 0.45 -39.41 51.71
C PRO A 528 1.34 -38.30 52.30
N PHE A 529 2.48 -38.00 51.67
CA PHE A 529 3.39 -36.98 52.19
C PHE A 529 3.96 -36.05 51.12
N SER A 530 4.28 -34.83 51.55
CA SER A 530 4.94 -33.81 50.75
C SER A 530 6.42 -34.15 50.56
N THR A 531 6.88 -34.16 49.31
CA THR A 531 8.32 -34.30 49.02
C THR A 531 9.11 -33.03 49.38
N GLY A 532 8.43 -31.90 49.60
CA GLY A 532 9.03 -30.58 49.71
C GLY A 532 9.52 -30.01 48.37
N ILE A 533 9.42 -30.76 47.26
CA ILE A 533 9.83 -30.30 45.93
C ILE A 533 8.73 -29.40 45.36
N THR A 534 8.98 -28.09 45.32
CA THR A 534 8.20 -27.15 44.51
C THR A 534 8.54 -27.32 43.03
N VAL A 535 7.53 -27.45 42.16
CA VAL A 535 7.63 -27.51 40.70
C VAL A 535 6.84 -26.38 40.04
N ASN A 536 7.32 -25.91 38.90
CA ASN A 536 6.71 -24.81 38.15
C ASN A 536 6.11 -25.31 36.82
N ARG A 537 5.25 -24.48 36.21
CA ARG A 537 4.56 -24.83 34.96
C ARG A 537 5.54 -25.20 33.85
N GLY A 538 5.36 -26.37 33.24
CA GLY A 538 6.22 -26.88 32.19
C GLY A 538 7.58 -27.44 32.65
N ASP A 539 7.91 -27.48 33.95
CA ASP A 539 9.03 -28.28 34.46
C ASP A 539 8.84 -29.75 34.03
N GLN A 540 9.91 -30.43 33.63
CA GLN A 540 9.87 -31.87 33.35
C GLN A 540 10.30 -32.64 34.60
N VAL A 541 9.44 -33.53 35.10
CA VAL A 541 9.68 -34.36 36.28
C VAL A 541 9.89 -35.81 35.85
N ILE A 542 10.92 -36.44 36.40
CA ILE A 542 11.26 -37.84 36.19
C ILE A 542 11.27 -38.53 37.56
N ILE A 543 10.40 -39.52 37.74
CA ILE A 543 10.30 -40.31 38.98
C ILE A 543 10.71 -41.75 38.68
N THR A 544 11.74 -42.22 39.39
CA THR A 544 12.23 -43.61 39.32
C THR A 544 12.09 -44.25 40.68
N ALA A 545 11.54 -45.47 40.74
CA ALA A 545 11.29 -46.16 42.00
C ALA A 545 11.77 -47.63 41.97
N THR A 546 12.29 -48.11 43.10
CA THR A 546 12.63 -49.53 43.34
C THR A 546 12.05 -49.98 44.66
N GLY A 547 12.11 -51.29 44.97
CA GLY A 547 11.56 -51.85 46.20
C GLY A 547 10.22 -52.56 46.01
N GLN A 548 9.60 -52.97 47.11
CA GLN A 548 8.37 -53.76 47.13
C GLN A 548 7.53 -53.50 48.37
N ILE A 549 6.21 -53.40 48.17
CA ILE A 549 5.21 -53.34 49.24
C ILE A 549 4.34 -54.61 49.22
N TRP A 550 3.61 -54.84 50.30
CA TRP A 550 2.49 -55.78 50.39
C TRP A 550 1.31 -55.06 51.04
N ALA A 551 0.21 -54.92 50.28
CA ALA A 551 -0.98 -54.16 50.67
C ALA A 551 -1.95 -54.93 51.60
N GLY A 552 -1.45 -55.51 52.69
CA GLY A 552 -2.23 -56.07 53.81
C GLY A 552 -3.11 -57.31 53.57
N TRP A 553 -3.42 -57.66 52.33
CA TRP A 553 -4.36 -58.73 52.01
C TRP A 553 -3.66 -60.10 51.90
N ILE A 554 -4.11 -61.07 52.70
CA ILE A 554 -3.48 -62.40 52.88
C ILE A 554 -3.36 -63.25 51.59
N PHE A 555 -4.07 -62.89 50.51
CA PHE A 555 -4.04 -63.56 49.20
C PHE A 555 -3.35 -62.73 48.10
N ILE A 556 -2.82 -61.56 48.43
CA ILE A 556 -2.09 -60.69 47.51
C ILE A 556 -0.59 -60.82 47.81
N GLY A 557 0.23 -60.97 46.77
CA GLY A 557 1.69 -61.03 46.89
C GLY A 557 2.34 -59.65 47.05
N LYS A 558 3.67 -59.62 47.21
CA LYS A 558 4.40 -58.35 47.12
C LYS A 558 4.40 -57.82 45.68
N ASN A 559 4.23 -56.52 45.51
CA ASN A 559 4.30 -55.84 44.21
C ASN A 559 5.36 -54.74 44.19
N GLY A 560 5.86 -54.44 42.98
CA GLY A 560 6.73 -53.29 42.73
C GLY A 560 5.93 -52.00 42.53
N PRO A 561 6.62 -50.86 42.24
CA PRO A 561 6.00 -49.55 42.07
C PRO A 561 4.90 -49.48 41.01
N GLU A 562 4.94 -50.34 39.98
CA GLU A 562 3.89 -50.44 38.95
C GLU A 562 2.52 -50.85 39.50
N GLY A 563 2.46 -51.41 40.72
CA GLY A 563 1.26 -51.96 41.31
C GLY A 563 0.95 -53.38 40.87
N LEU A 564 -0.24 -53.84 41.24
CA LEU A 564 -0.78 -55.16 40.94
C LEU A 564 -1.32 -55.23 39.50
N ASP A 565 -1.34 -56.42 38.91
CA ASP A 565 -1.98 -56.63 37.61
C ASP A 565 -3.51 -56.58 37.71
N GLY A 566 -4.13 -55.88 36.75
CA GLY A 566 -5.57 -55.65 36.70
C GLY A 566 -6.01 -54.29 37.28
N PRO A 567 -7.30 -53.94 37.15
CA PRO A 567 -7.82 -52.68 37.64
C PRO A 567 -7.76 -52.59 39.18
N PRO A 568 -7.68 -51.37 39.75
CA PRO A 568 -7.74 -51.17 41.19
C PRO A 568 -9.09 -51.64 41.75
N LYS A 569 -9.15 -51.88 43.05
CA LYS A 569 -10.43 -52.16 43.71
C LYS A 569 -11.31 -50.90 43.69
N PRO A 570 -12.66 -51.01 43.63
CA PRO A 570 -13.55 -49.85 43.51
C PRO A 570 -13.45 -48.81 44.64
N TRP A 571 -12.84 -49.17 45.76
CA TRP A 571 -12.66 -48.35 46.95
C TRP A 571 -11.27 -47.70 47.04
N TYR A 572 -10.35 -48.02 46.11
CA TYR A 572 -9.02 -47.39 46.03
C TYR A 572 -9.10 -45.92 45.56
N PRO A 573 -8.18 -45.05 46.00
CA PRO A 573 -8.28 -43.60 45.82
C PRO A 573 -8.12 -43.13 44.36
N LEU A 574 -7.46 -43.89 43.48
CA LEU A 574 -7.37 -43.60 42.05
C LEU A 574 -8.01 -44.73 41.22
N GLN A 575 -8.95 -44.35 40.34
CA GLN A 575 -9.71 -45.25 39.47
C GLN A 575 -9.41 -44.99 37.98
N PRO A 576 -9.60 -45.97 37.08
CA PRO A 576 -9.48 -45.73 35.64
C PRO A 576 -10.52 -44.71 35.14
N GLY A 577 -10.11 -43.80 34.24
CA GLY A 577 -11.00 -42.86 33.54
C GLY A 577 -11.60 -41.72 34.40
N LYS A 578 -11.32 -41.66 35.70
CA LYS A 578 -11.64 -40.53 36.57
C LYS A 578 -10.40 -40.11 37.37
N ASP A 579 -10.26 -38.80 37.56
CA ASP A 579 -9.33 -38.15 38.49
C ASP A 579 -7.81 -38.34 38.23
N SER A 580 -7.42 -39.18 37.27
CA SER A 580 -6.05 -39.31 36.73
C SER A 580 -5.69 -38.16 35.77
N LEU A 581 -4.45 -37.65 35.90
CA LEU A 581 -3.86 -36.67 34.99
C LEU A 581 -3.70 -37.22 33.54
N ASP A 582 -3.55 -38.54 33.39
CA ASP A 582 -3.62 -39.23 32.09
C ASP A 582 -4.90 -40.06 32.00
N GLN A 583 -5.75 -39.76 31.01
CA GLN A 583 -6.98 -40.51 30.77
C GLN A 583 -6.74 -41.86 30.06
N ASN A 584 -5.50 -42.16 29.65
CA ASN A 584 -5.13 -43.32 28.82
C ASN A 584 -4.14 -44.29 29.49
N VAL A 585 -3.94 -44.21 30.81
CA VAL A 585 -3.05 -45.13 31.55
C VAL A 585 -3.89 -46.18 32.28
N ASP A 586 -3.48 -47.45 32.18
CA ASP A 586 -3.99 -48.53 33.03
C ASP A 586 -3.65 -48.26 34.49
N VAL A 587 -4.59 -47.64 35.21
CA VAL A 587 -4.50 -47.48 36.66
C VAL A 587 -4.52 -48.87 37.29
N ARG A 588 -3.61 -49.09 38.24
CA ARG A 588 -3.35 -50.34 38.96
C ARG A 588 -3.44 -50.10 40.46
N GLY A 589 -3.92 -51.12 41.17
CA GLY A 589 -3.96 -51.12 42.62
C GLY A 589 -2.58 -51.24 43.25
N SER A 590 -2.39 -50.66 44.44
CA SER A 590 -1.14 -50.69 45.20
C SER A 590 0.09 -50.17 44.42
N SER A 591 -0.15 -49.31 43.42
CA SER A 591 0.90 -48.66 42.61
C SER A 591 1.41 -47.38 43.27
N LEU A 592 2.63 -46.96 42.95
CA LEU A 592 3.14 -45.66 43.36
C LEU A 592 2.40 -44.55 42.60
N LEU A 593 1.91 -43.57 43.35
CA LEU A 593 1.23 -42.36 42.86
C LEU A 593 2.11 -41.13 43.10
N ALA A 594 1.94 -40.13 42.23
CA ALA A 594 2.35 -38.75 42.50
C ALA A 594 1.15 -37.80 42.33
N GLY A 595 1.22 -36.64 42.96
CA GLY A 595 0.16 -35.63 42.93
C GLY A 595 0.70 -34.24 43.22
N PHE A 596 -0.14 -33.23 43.05
CA PHE A 596 0.18 -31.83 43.29
C PHE A 596 -0.61 -31.30 44.49
N ASP A 597 0.07 -30.73 45.47
CA ASP A 597 -0.55 -30.10 46.65
C ASP A 597 -1.51 -31.03 47.41
N ASN A 598 -1.14 -32.32 47.56
CA ASN A 598 -1.95 -33.41 48.13
C ASN A 598 -3.24 -33.73 47.35
N THR A 599 -3.31 -33.36 46.06
CA THR A 599 -4.47 -33.52 45.18
C THR A 599 -4.05 -33.99 43.77
N ASN A 600 -5.03 -34.25 42.89
CA ASN A 600 -4.82 -34.55 41.47
C ASN A 600 -3.79 -35.69 41.24
N TRP A 601 -4.06 -36.83 41.89
CA TRP A 601 -3.20 -38.00 41.87
C TRP A 601 -3.16 -38.70 40.51
N PHE A 602 -2.00 -39.23 40.16
CA PHE A 602 -1.80 -40.06 38.97
C PHE A 602 -0.75 -41.13 39.25
N GLN A 603 -0.90 -42.30 38.61
CA GLN A 603 0.03 -43.40 38.75
C GLN A 603 1.37 -43.10 38.07
N VAL A 604 2.47 -43.31 38.80
CA VAL A 604 3.82 -43.07 38.28
C VAL A 604 4.65 -44.32 38.08
N GLY A 605 4.36 -45.42 38.76
CA GLY A 605 5.14 -46.65 38.60
C GLY A 605 6.63 -46.41 38.88
N SER A 606 7.49 -46.94 38.02
CA SER A 606 8.92 -46.64 37.97
C SER A 606 9.35 -46.15 36.58
N GLY A 607 9.95 -44.96 36.53
CA GLY A 607 10.53 -44.39 35.32
C GLY A 607 9.61 -43.42 34.56
N ARG A 608 8.41 -43.10 35.08
CA ARG A 608 7.54 -42.12 34.45
C ARG A 608 8.19 -40.74 34.38
N THR A 609 8.20 -40.20 33.18
CA THR A 609 8.58 -38.82 32.87
C THR A 609 7.33 -38.06 32.45
N PHE A 610 7.09 -36.88 33.02
CA PHE A 610 5.95 -36.03 32.67
C PHE A 610 6.32 -34.55 32.74
N ASN A 611 5.56 -33.71 32.04
CA ASN A 611 5.68 -32.25 32.15
C ASN A 611 4.60 -31.73 33.11
N VAL A 612 4.95 -30.77 33.96
CA VAL A 612 4.01 -30.12 34.88
C VAL A 612 2.98 -29.31 34.08
N PRO A 613 1.66 -29.48 34.32
CA PRO A 613 0.62 -28.78 33.55
C PRO A 613 0.73 -27.25 33.58
N THR A 614 0.19 -26.61 32.55
CA THR A 614 0.26 -25.14 32.33
C THR A 614 -0.36 -24.30 33.46
N GLU A 615 -1.35 -24.88 34.13
CA GLU A 615 -2.13 -24.31 35.23
C GLU A 615 -1.50 -24.53 36.62
N ARG A 616 -0.36 -25.23 36.70
CA ARG A 616 0.35 -25.51 37.96
C ARG A 616 1.65 -24.73 38.02
N ASP A 617 1.65 -23.62 38.76
CA ASP A 617 2.86 -22.85 39.08
C ASP A 617 3.12 -22.87 40.59
N LYS A 618 4.38 -23.10 40.99
CA LYS A 618 4.81 -23.28 42.39
C LYS A 618 4.04 -24.37 43.18
N ALA A 619 3.53 -25.38 42.48
CA ALA A 619 2.87 -26.52 43.12
C ALA A 619 3.90 -27.40 43.85
N VAL A 620 3.53 -28.00 44.98
CA VAL A 620 4.38 -28.95 45.70
C VAL A 620 4.07 -30.36 45.22
N LEU A 621 5.10 -31.15 44.93
CA LEU A 621 4.97 -32.55 44.53
C LEU A 621 4.76 -33.45 45.77
N TRP A 622 3.78 -34.35 45.71
CA TRP A 622 3.46 -35.32 46.77
C TRP A 622 3.58 -36.75 46.25
N LEU A 623 3.83 -37.69 47.15
CA LEU A 623 3.85 -39.13 46.89
C LEU A 623 2.75 -39.83 47.70
N ASN A 624 2.19 -40.89 47.14
CA ASN A 624 1.22 -41.78 47.78
C ASN A 624 1.26 -43.18 47.14
N ILE A 625 0.48 -44.12 47.66
CA ILE A 625 0.22 -45.44 47.06
C ILE A 625 -1.28 -45.54 46.73
N ASN A 626 -1.63 -46.24 45.66
CA ASN A 626 -3.02 -46.46 45.26
C ASN A 626 -3.68 -47.59 46.08
N ASP A 627 -3.84 -47.37 47.38
CA ASP A 627 -4.49 -48.28 48.31
C ASP A 627 -5.37 -47.47 49.29
N ASP A 628 -6.42 -48.09 49.84
CA ASP A 628 -7.38 -47.38 50.71
C ASP A 628 -6.94 -47.29 52.19
N ASP A 629 -6.06 -48.19 52.64
CA ASP A 629 -5.56 -48.21 54.01
C ASP A 629 -4.07 -48.63 54.05
N LEU A 630 -3.21 -47.64 53.88
CA LEU A 630 -1.76 -47.74 53.93
C LEU A 630 -1.21 -48.31 55.26
N THR A 631 -2.04 -48.50 56.29
CA THR A 631 -1.57 -48.92 57.63
C THR A 631 -1.57 -50.43 57.83
N ASN A 632 -2.30 -51.19 56.99
CA ASN A 632 -2.47 -52.63 57.15
C ASN A 632 -1.39 -53.49 56.43
N GLY A 633 -0.62 -52.88 55.51
CA GLY A 633 0.45 -53.54 54.78
C GLY A 633 1.86 -53.46 55.41
N ASN A 634 2.88 -53.75 54.60
CA ASN A 634 4.29 -53.49 54.92
C ASN A 634 5.19 -53.37 53.69
N GLY A 635 6.36 -52.74 53.87
CA GLY A 635 7.39 -52.58 52.84
C GLY A 635 7.43 -51.16 52.30
N THR A 636 8.45 -50.85 51.50
CA THR A 636 8.66 -49.52 50.94
C THR A 636 9.16 -49.57 49.50
N PHE A 637 8.98 -48.43 48.82
CA PHE A 637 9.62 -48.04 47.59
C PHE A 637 10.68 -46.96 47.87
N ASP A 638 11.89 -47.17 47.34
CA ASP A 638 12.93 -46.15 47.22
C ASP A 638 12.58 -45.27 46.01
N VAL A 639 12.09 -44.05 46.24
CA VAL A 639 11.65 -43.14 45.18
C VAL A 639 12.68 -42.03 44.98
N THR A 640 13.32 -41.97 43.81
CA THR A 640 14.19 -40.86 43.42
C THR A 640 13.46 -39.94 42.46
N ILE A 641 13.45 -38.65 42.77
CA ILE A 641 12.80 -37.61 41.97
C ILE A 641 13.87 -36.68 41.41
N SER A 642 13.81 -36.45 40.11
CA SER A 642 14.65 -35.47 39.43
C SER A 642 13.79 -34.55 38.57
N VAL A 643 14.13 -33.27 38.54
CA VAL A 643 13.40 -32.24 37.81
C VAL A 643 14.34 -31.52 36.87
N ARG A 644 13.84 -31.23 35.67
CA ARG A 644 14.49 -30.39 34.68
C ARG A 644 13.69 -29.10 34.56
N ARG A 645 14.23 -28.02 35.14
CA ARG A 645 13.54 -26.74 35.30
C ARG A 645 13.31 -26.04 33.95
N ARG A 646 12.10 -25.52 33.71
CA ARG A 646 11.79 -24.63 32.57
C ARG A 646 11.98 -23.18 33.02
N VAL A 647 13.04 -22.52 32.53
CA VAL A 647 13.37 -21.13 32.86
C VAL A 647 12.99 -20.23 31.69
N PRO A 648 12.03 -19.29 31.87
CA PRO A 648 11.73 -18.29 30.85
C PRO A 648 12.93 -17.39 30.61
N THR A 649 13.37 -17.30 29.35
CA THR A 649 14.55 -16.54 28.96
C THR A 649 14.24 -15.37 28.03
N VAL A 650 13.20 -15.49 27.19
CA VAL A 650 12.73 -14.42 26.31
C VAL A 650 11.21 -14.45 26.26
N ASN A 651 10.57 -13.29 26.39
CA ASN A 651 9.14 -13.12 26.11
C ASN A 651 8.96 -12.43 24.73
N ALA A 652 7.77 -12.48 24.15
CA ALA A 652 7.52 -11.94 22.80
C ALA A 652 7.77 -10.42 22.62
N ALA A 653 8.13 -9.67 23.68
CA ALA A 653 8.41 -8.25 23.61
C ALA A 653 9.92 -7.91 23.45
N GLY A 654 10.82 -8.88 23.63
CA GLY A 654 12.27 -8.69 23.55
C GLY A 654 13.05 -9.69 24.39
#